data_AF-A0A8C8RI92-F1
#
_entry.id   AF-A0A8C8RI92-F1
#
_cell.length_a   1.000
_cell.length_b   1.000
_cell.length_c   1.000
_cell.angle_alpha   90.00
_cell.angle_beta   90.00
_cell.angle_gamma   90.00
#
_symmetry.space_group_name_H-M   'P 1'
#
loop_
_entity.id
_entity.type
_entity.pdbx_description
1 polymer ?
#
loop_
_entity_poly.entity_id
_entity_poly.type
_entity_poly.pdbx_seq_one_letter_code
_entity_poly.pdbx_strand_id
1 'polypeptide(L)'
;MGFKIWIFLIIWVHSGETFAEDKPCDLPLIENGKIAQYYYSFKSYYFPMSKEKKLSYTCLVGYTTESGSQDAKITCTAGGWSPAPKCYKKCSKPVLANGVFSVTKMSYQIWEHLKYRCASGYQTPGGYAEVTIQCLPEGWSSHPSCAKKFDSCSVPELHHGHYSTTQQVFSLNETLVYECDEGYHTTGGNTTEKAVCHTYGWSLTPSCTKVVCSLLSEIEHGNFYPMKKSYEEGDVVQFSCQKNYSLIGSDLIQCYYFGWYPEPPICEDRKNKCPPPPQPPNTNIVTDLRTYHNGDKVHLACQLNFTMRGSEEIQCENGKWTSPPSCIEAREKIPCEQPPPIEKGAAIAEDKMYYTGDVVRYSCDHGYSIKGSNKIICNLGKWTSLPECIEIRETCPSPPAIKNGASFGPLLTNYTAGSSVKYRCHRYHILEGPETVHCVQGNWTAQPTCLEPCTLNANEMRNNNVEMKWKLEGELFFLHGDTIDFVCKEGHYLSPSAGQSQLTVQCTRGKLKYPTCLLKDPKEKCGSPPIIKNGDVIDPRLTEYDSDSSVEYSCFDHHFLEGSSRVYCSKGQWTTPPVCIEPCTLSKDIMDKNNLVLRWSIEDEPFFFHGDYIAFLCKENHYGAQSSLMFDFRVQCNRGQLTYPRCVERGR
;
A
#
# COMPACT_ATOMS: atom_id res chain seq x y z
N MET A 1 65.79 61.96 36.78
CA MET A 1 64.54 62.50 36.21
C MET A 1 63.91 61.42 35.36
N GLY A 2 62.84 60.79 35.85
CA GLY A 2 62.14 59.72 35.14
C GLY A 2 61.13 60.28 34.16
N PHE A 3 61.14 59.77 32.93
CA PHE A 3 60.09 59.99 31.94
C PHE A 3 59.34 58.67 31.70
N LYS A 4 58.03 58.70 31.98
CA LYS A 4 57.09 57.59 31.82
C LYS A 4 56.92 57.27 30.33
N ILE A 5 57.11 56.01 29.98
CA ILE A 5 56.71 55.45 28.68
C ILE A 5 55.30 54.89 28.85
N TRP A 6 54.34 55.44 28.10
CA TRP A 6 53.01 54.84 27.91
C TRP A 6 53.00 54.10 26.57
N ILE A 7 52.87 52.78 26.64
CA ILE A 7 52.68 51.90 25.50
C ILE A 7 51.18 51.85 25.22
N PHE A 8 50.75 52.41 24.08
CA PHE A 8 49.40 52.20 23.55
C PHE A 8 49.37 50.87 22.78
N LEU A 9 48.67 49.88 23.35
CA LEU A 9 48.28 48.65 22.66
C LEU A 9 47.07 48.96 21.76
N ILE A 10 47.28 48.95 20.44
CA ILE A 10 46.19 48.96 19.45
C ILE A 10 45.63 47.54 19.39
N ILE A 11 44.46 47.32 19.98
CA ILE A 11 43.68 46.10 19.82
C ILE A 11 42.87 46.25 18.52
N TRP A 12 43.30 45.56 17.47
CA TRP A 12 42.46 45.28 16.30
C TRP A 12 41.34 44.32 16.74
N VAL A 13 40.15 44.86 16.98
CA VAL A 13 38.93 44.07 17.08
C VAL A 13 38.53 43.72 15.64
N HIS A 14 38.98 42.56 15.15
CA HIS A 14 38.28 41.92 14.04
C HIS A 14 36.90 41.51 14.56
N SER A 15 35.88 42.27 14.18
CA SER A 15 34.50 41.79 14.14
C SER A 15 34.45 40.66 13.11
N GLY A 16 34.84 39.46 13.53
CA GLY A 16 34.47 38.24 12.85
C GLY A 16 32.97 38.08 13.04
N GLU A 17 32.18 38.66 12.12
CA GLU A 17 30.86 38.12 11.84
C GLU A 17 31.07 36.65 11.53
N THR A 18 30.70 35.80 12.47
CA THR A 18 30.47 34.39 12.17
C THR A 18 29.27 34.38 11.25
N PHE A 19 29.52 34.41 9.95
CA PHE A 19 28.60 33.86 8.98
C PHE A 19 28.41 32.41 9.42
N ALA A 20 27.31 32.14 10.12
CA ALA A 20 26.83 30.78 10.27
C ALA A 20 26.61 30.30 8.84
N GLU A 21 27.53 29.47 8.34
CA GLU A 21 27.39 28.75 7.09
C GLU A 21 25.97 28.21 7.05
N ASP A 22 25.16 28.68 6.09
CA ASP A 22 23.81 28.18 5.86
C ASP A 22 23.96 26.68 5.57
N LYS A 23 23.75 25.84 6.58
CA LYS A 23 23.85 24.39 6.43
C LYS A 23 22.57 23.89 5.78
N PRO A 24 22.60 23.48 4.49
CA PRO A 24 21.45 22.82 3.88
C PRO A 24 21.22 21.46 4.55
N CYS A 25 19.98 20.96 4.52
CA CYS A 25 19.64 19.72 5.21
C CYS A 25 19.93 18.50 4.34
N ASP A 26 20.74 17.57 4.83
CA ASP A 26 20.98 16.28 4.18
C ASP A 26 19.75 15.36 4.23
N LEU A 27 19.85 14.22 3.56
CA LEU A 27 18.81 13.16 3.58
C LEU A 27 18.47 12.78 5.04
N PRO A 28 17.21 12.92 5.49
CA PRO A 28 16.85 12.61 6.87
C PRO A 28 16.96 11.11 7.15
N LEU A 29 17.57 10.76 8.28
CA LEU A 29 17.51 9.42 8.86
C LEU A 29 16.25 9.34 9.72
N ILE A 30 15.33 8.47 9.35
CA ILE A 30 14.05 8.30 10.06
C ILE A 30 13.94 6.84 10.45
N GLU A 31 14.20 6.55 11.72
CA GLU A 31 14.02 5.20 12.26
C GLU A 31 12.54 4.82 12.22
N ASN A 32 12.23 3.64 11.67
CA ASN A 32 10.86 3.16 11.49
C ASN A 32 9.95 4.11 10.66
N GLY A 33 10.54 4.90 9.75
CA GLY A 33 9.83 5.77 8.82
C GLY A 33 10.52 5.87 7.46
N LYS A 34 9.81 6.36 6.46
CA LYS A 34 10.30 6.50 5.08
C LYS A 34 9.87 7.81 4.46
N ILE A 35 10.60 8.24 3.44
CA ILE A 35 10.20 9.33 2.54
C ILE A 35 9.85 8.75 1.17
N ALA A 36 9.29 9.55 0.27
CA ALA A 36 8.89 9.04 -1.04
C ALA A 36 10.07 8.49 -1.87
N GLN A 37 9.86 7.38 -2.59
CA GLN A 37 10.91 6.60 -3.27
C GLN A 37 11.78 7.42 -4.24
N TYR A 38 11.21 8.46 -4.87
CA TYR A 38 11.94 9.32 -5.79
C TYR A 38 13.03 10.15 -5.11
N TYR A 39 12.90 10.48 -3.81
CA TYR A 39 13.95 11.17 -3.06
C TYR A 39 15.21 10.31 -2.90
N TYR A 40 15.06 8.99 -2.77
CA TYR A 40 16.18 8.05 -2.76
C TYR A 40 16.74 7.83 -4.15
N SER A 41 15.86 7.69 -5.15
CA SER A 41 16.21 7.45 -6.55
C SER A 41 17.02 8.60 -7.15
N PHE A 42 16.71 9.84 -6.76
CA PHE A 42 17.34 11.06 -7.24
C PHE A 42 17.97 11.87 -6.10
N LYS A 43 18.65 11.20 -5.17
CA LYS A 43 19.26 11.82 -3.98
C LYS A 43 20.10 13.07 -4.28
N SER A 44 20.94 13.01 -5.31
CA SER A 44 21.83 14.13 -5.70
C SER A 44 21.09 15.34 -6.28
N TYR A 45 19.83 15.19 -6.67
CA TYR A 45 19.02 16.29 -7.20
C TYR A 45 18.32 17.07 -6.08
N TYR A 46 17.86 16.35 -5.04
CA TYR A 46 17.06 16.93 -3.96
C TYR A 46 17.87 17.34 -2.72
N PHE A 47 19.05 16.76 -2.53
CA PHE A 47 19.88 16.97 -1.34
C PHE A 47 21.29 17.47 -1.72
N PRO A 48 21.86 18.39 -0.93
CA PRO A 48 21.32 18.88 0.34
C PRO A 48 20.21 19.94 0.13
N MET A 49 19.14 19.82 0.89
CA MET A 49 17.88 20.53 0.66
C MET A 49 17.95 21.96 1.23
N SER A 50 17.48 22.93 0.45
CA SER A 50 17.49 24.34 0.85
C SER A 50 16.60 24.61 2.07
N LYS A 51 16.97 25.61 2.87
CA LYS A 51 16.19 26.09 4.02
C LYS A 51 14.75 26.44 3.63
N GLU A 52 13.83 26.32 4.58
CA GLU A 52 12.38 26.55 4.43
C GLU A 52 11.64 25.54 3.53
N LYS A 53 12.37 24.68 2.80
CA LYS A 53 11.75 23.56 2.09
C LYS A 53 11.21 22.55 3.08
N LYS A 54 10.03 22.03 2.75
CA LYS A 54 9.29 21.06 3.54
C LYS A 54 9.43 19.69 2.89
N LEU A 55 9.65 18.68 3.71
CA LEU A 55 9.72 17.28 3.32
C LEU A 55 8.65 16.51 4.09
N SER A 56 7.94 15.60 3.40
CA SER A 56 6.95 14.73 4.05
C SER A 56 7.56 13.36 4.27
N TYR A 57 7.30 12.77 5.43
CA TYR A 57 7.69 11.41 5.76
C TYR A 57 6.50 10.63 6.32
N THR A 58 6.55 9.32 6.16
CA THR A 58 5.51 8.38 6.56
C THR A 58 6.13 7.35 7.50
N CYS A 59 5.56 7.18 8.68
CA CYS A 59 5.92 6.10 9.59
C CYS A 59 5.51 4.74 9.03
N LEU A 60 6.34 3.74 9.25
CA LEU A 60 6.07 2.38 8.82
C LEU A 60 4.82 1.80 9.51
N VAL A 61 4.24 0.76 8.93
CA VAL A 61 3.07 0.07 9.51
C VAL A 61 3.45 -0.44 10.91
N GLY A 62 2.56 -0.25 11.88
CA GLY A 62 2.86 -0.52 13.29
C GLY A 62 3.56 0.65 14.02
N TYR A 63 3.86 1.75 13.33
CA TYR A 63 4.40 2.97 13.93
C TYR A 63 3.52 4.19 13.62
N THR A 64 3.71 5.26 14.39
CA THR A 64 2.97 6.51 14.29
C THR A 64 3.84 7.70 14.67
N THR A 65 3.50 8.88 14.18
CA THR A 65 4.04 10.13 14.69
C THR A 65 3.53 10.39 16.11
N GLU A 66 4.14 11.35 16.80
CA GLU A 66 3.69 11.79 18.14
C GLU A 66 2.21 12.22 18.14
N SER A 67 1.72 12.79 17.04
CA SER A 67 0.32 13.19 16.85
C SER A 67 -0.62 12.04 16.47
N GLY A 68 -0.15 10.79 16.41
CA GLY A 68 -0.98 9.64 16.08
C GLY A 68 -1.22 9.42 14.57
N SER A 69 -0.65 10.26 13.70
CA SER A 69 -0.76 10.16 12.25
C SER A 69 0.31 9.23 11.66
N GLN A 70 0.03 8.61 10.51
CA GLN A 70 1.07 7.89 9.76
C GLN A 70 1.99 8.85 9.00
N ASP A 71 1.50 10.02 8.61
CA ASP A 71 2.27 11.01 7.85
C ASP A 71 2.58 12.24 8.69
N ALA A 72 3.77 12.80 8.50
CA ALA A 72 4.17 14.09 9.06
C ALA A 72 5.04 14.89 8.09
N LYS A 73 5.18 16.19 8.38
CA LYS A 73 6.02 17.11 7.61
C LYS A 73 7.12 17.70 8.49
N ILE A 74 8.33 17.71 7.96
CA ILE A 74 9.50 18.34 8.54
C ILE A 74 9.95 19.51 7.66
N THR A 75 10.55 20.52 8.27
CA THR A 75 11.06 21.70 7.58
C THR A 75 12.56 21.78 7.75
N CYS A 76 13.28 22.10 6.67
CA CYS A 76 14.71 22.34 6.75
C CYS A 76 14.97 23.70 7.42
N THR A 77 15.68 23.70 8.54
CA THR A 77 16.04 24.90 9.32
C THR A 77 17.55 25.01 9.43
N ALA A 78 18.05 26.13 9.97
CA ALA A 78 19.49 26.32 10.20
C ALA A 78 20.09 25.28 11.18
N GLY A 79 19.26 24.65 12.01
CA GLY A 79 19.65 23.57 12.93
C GLY A 79 19.39 22.16 12.38
N GLY A 80 19.07 22.00 11.10
CA GLY A 80 18.66 20.74 10.50
C GLY A 80 17.14 20.56 10.43
N TRP A 81 16.67 19.32 10.35
CA TRP A 81 15.25 18.99 10.22
C TRP A 81 14.47 19.29 11.50
N SER A 82 13.40 20.10 11.39
CA SER A 82 12.53 20.46 12.51
C SER A 82 11.04 20.27 12.17
N PRO A 83 10.25 19.56 13.00
CA PRO A 83 10.72 18.76 14.14
C PRO A 83 11.62 17.60 13.66
N ALA A 84 12.44 17.06 14.56
CA ALA A 84 13.24 15.88 14.23
C ALA A 84 12.29 14.71 13.90
N PRO A 85 12.43 14.06 12.73
CA PRO A 85 11.51 13.01 12.32
C PRO A 85 11.67 11.78 13.22
N LYS A 86 10.58 11.35 13.86
CA LYS A 86 10.54 10.19 14.76
C LYS A 86 9.23 9.43 14.60
N CYS A 87 9.34 8.10 14.65
CA CYS A 87 8.20 7.20 14.58
C CYS A 87 8.15 6.31 15.83
N TYR A 88 7.01 6.34 16.52
CA TYR A 88 6.74 5.60 17.76
C TYR A 88 5.97 4.33 17.45
N LYS A 89 6.33 3.23 18.10
CA LYS A 89 5.63 1.95 17.95
C LYS A 89 4.19 2.06 18.48
N LYS A 90 3.22 1.57 17.71
CA LYS A 90 1.83 1.40 18.13
C LYS A 90 1.73 0.15 19.00
N CYS A 91 0.85 0.19 19.99
CA CYS A 91 0.59 -0.99 20.82
C CYS A 91 -0.58 -1.79 20.25
N SER A 92 -0.39 -3.08 19.97
CA SER A 92 -1.48 -3.98 19.57
C SER A 92 -2.35 -4.32 20.77
N LYS A 93 -3.64 -4.58 20.55
CA LYS A 93 -4.52 -5.07 21.61
C LYS A 93 -3.95 -6.40 22.14
N PRO A 94 -3.59 -6.47 23.43
CA PRO A 94 -3.06 -7.69 24.01
C PRO A 94 -4.17 -8.75 24.16
N VAL A 95 -3.79 -10.02 24.18
CA VAL A 95 -4.70 -11.13 24.45
C VAL A 95 -5.01 -11.14 25.95
N LEU A 96 -6.28 -11.30 26.30
CA LEU A 96 -6.73 -11.40 27.69
C LEU A 96 -7.65 -12.60 27.83
N ALA A 97 -7.12 -13.68 28.39
CA ALA A 97 -7.93 -14.84 28.79
C ALA A 97 -8.74 -14.51 30.04
N ASN A 98 -9.98 -15.00 30.12
CA ASN A 98 -10.84 -14.87 31.30
C ASN A 98 -11.09 -13.41 31.76
N GLY A 99 -11.10 -12.48 30.81
CA GLY A 99 -11.36 -11.05 31.06
C GLY A 99 -11.94 -10.35 29.85
N VAL A 100 -12.33 -9.09 30.02
CA VAL A 100 -12.98 -8.27 29.00
C VAL A 100 -12.37 -6.87 29.00
N PHE A 101 -12.04 -6.37 27.80
CA PHE A 101 -11.62 -4.99 27.58
C PHE A 101 -12.82 -4.07 27.39
N SER A 102 -12.73 -2.83 27.86
CA SER A 102 -13.80 -1.83 27.76
C SER A 102 -14.00 -1.28 26.33
N VAL A 103 -13.11 -1.60 25.38
CA VAL A 103 -13.12 -1.14 23.99
C VAL A 103 -12.68 -2.23 22.99
N THR A 104 -13.15 -2.12 21.75
CA THR A 104 -12.92 -3.08 20.65
C THR A 104 -11.75 -2.73 19.71
N LYS A 105 -11.06 -1.60 19.93
CA LYS A 105 -9.92 -1.14 19.11
C LYS A 105 -8.77 -2.17 19.13
N MET A 106 -8.21 -2.52 17.98
CA MET A 106 -7.15 -3.53 17.84
C MET A 106 -5.72 -2.97 17.92
N SER A 107 -5.56 -1.64 17.80
CA SER A 107 -4.26 -0.96 17.83
C SER A 107 -4.37 0.41 18.50
N TYR A 108 -3.38 0.79 19.29
CA TYR A 108 -3.38 1.99 20.12
C TYR A 108 -2.17 2.88 19.78
N GLN A 109 -2.41 4.19 19.71
CA GLN A 109 -1.38 5.20 19.55
C GLN A 109 -0.59 5.35 20.86
N ILE A 110 0.63 5.87 20.75
CA ILE A 110 1.40 6.24 21.93
C ILE A 110 0.61 7.22 22.80
N TRP A 111 0.72 7.05 24.12
CA TRP A 111 -0.02 7.76 25.17
C TRP A 111 -1.50 7.40 25.31
N GLU A 112 -2.08 6.57 24.44
CA GLU A 112 -3.45 6.07 24.61
C GLU A 112 -3.56 5.05 25.75
N HIS A 113 -4.76 4.96 26.33
CA HIS A 113 -5.06 4.11 27.47
C HIS A 113 -6.04 3.00 27.09
N LEU A 114 -5.85 1.82 27.67
CA LEU A 114 -6.71 0.65 27.53
C LEU A 114 -7.14 0.15 28.91
N LYS A 115 -8.44 -0.08 29.08
CA LYS A 115 -9.04 -0.58 30.33
C LYS A 115 -9.51 -2.01 30.19
N TYR A 116 -9.30 -2.81 31.24
CA TYR A 116 -9.78 -4.18 31.31
C TYR A 116 -10.27 -4.59 32.71
N ARG A 117 -11.16 -5.59 32.73
CA ARG A 117 -11.68 -6.23 33.94
C ARG A 117 -11.72 -7.76 33.77
N CYS A 118 -11.72 -8.50 34.87
CA CYS A 118 -11.75 -9.96 34.83
C CYS A 118 -13.18 -10.52 34.86
N ALA A 119 -13.35 -11.71 34.29
CA ALA A 119 -14.59 -12.47 34.34
C ALA A 119 -14.81 -13.08 35.74
N SER A 120 -16.05 -13.48 36.05
CA SER A 120 -16.40 -14.05 37.36
C SER A 120 -15.51 -15.26 37.69
N GLY A 121 -14.91 -15.26 38.89
CA GLY A 121 -13.97 -16.30 39.34
C GLY A 121 -12.49 -16.01 39.06
N TYR A 122 -12.16 -14.88 38.45
CA TYR A 122 -10.80 -14.44 38.12
C TYR A 122 -10.54 -13.02 38.65
N GLN A 123 -9.30 -12.72 39.05
CA GLN A 123 -8.89 -11.41 39.60
C GLN A 123 -7.75 -10.77 38.78
N THR A 124 -7.70 -9.43 38.77
CA THR A 124 -6.60 -8.66 38.16
C THR A 124 -5.34 -8.70 39.05
N PRO A 125 -4.15 -8.43 38.48
CA PRO A 125 -2.93 -8.23 39.27
C PRO A 125 -3.14 -7.08 40.26
N GLY A 126 -3.16 -7.39 41.56
CA GLY A 126 -3.40 -6.42 42.63
C GLY A 126 -4.83 -6.32 43.16
N GLY A 127 -5.78 -7.09 42.61
CA GLY A 127 -7.12 -7.22 43.20
C GLY A 127 -8.12 -6.12 42.83
N TYR A 128 -7.75 -5.18 41.97
CA TYR A 128 -8.60 -4.06 41.55
C TYR A 128 -9.74 -4.50 40.61
N ALA A 129 -10.90 -3.84 40.70
CA ALA A 129 -12.07 -4.18 39.87
C ALA A 129 -11.88 -3.85 38.37
N GLU A 130 -11.10 -2.82 38.06
CA GLU A 130 -10.75 -2.40 36.69
C GLU A 130 -9.31 -1.87 36.68
N VAL A 131 -8.53 -2.23 35.66
CA VAL A 131 -7.12 -1.81 35.51
C VAL A 131 -6.95 -1.06 34.19
N THR A 132 -6.16 0.03 34.23
CA THR A 132 -5.84 0.86 33.06
C THR A 132 -4.36 0.72 32.70
N ILE A 133 -4.06 0.39 31.45
CA ILE A 133 -2.70 0.30 30.90
C ILE A 133 -2.51 1.38 29.82
N GLN A 134 -1.28 1.87 29.65
CA GLN A 134 -0.96 2.96 28.73
C GLN A 134 0.04 2.48 27.68
N CYS A 135 -0.12 2.92 26.43
CA CYS A 135 0.84 2.66 25.37
C CYS A 135 2.02 3.64 25.46
N LEU A 136 3.22 3.14 25.70
CA LEU A 136 4.48 3.89 25.84
C LEU A 136 5.40 3.59 24.64
N PRO A 137 6.50 4.34 24.42
CA PRO A 137 7.44 4.09 23.31
C PRO A 137 7.93 2.62 23.24
N GLU A 138 8.12 1.99 24.40
CA GLU A 138 8.63 0.62 24.55
C GLU A 138 7.53 -0.45 24.52
N GLY A 139 6.25 -0.06 24.43
CA GLY A 139 5.09 -0.96 24.48
C GLY A 139 4.11 -0.64 25.60
N TRP A 140 3.28 -1.61 25.97
CA TRP A 140 2.30 -1.42 27.05
C TRP A 140 2.98 -1.23 28.41
N SER A 141 2.46 -0.32 29.22
CA SER A 141 2.93 -0.08 30.59
C SER A 141 2.85 -1.32 31.48
N SER A 142 1.96 -2.27 31.16
CA SER A 142 1.90 -3.61 31.76
C SER A 142 1.10 -4.58 30.87
N HIS A 143 1.40 -5.88 30.97
CA HIS A 143 0.65 -6.93 30.27
C HIS A 143 -0.62 -7.31 31.06
N PRO A 144 -1.82 -7.22 30.45
CA PRO A 144 -3.05 -7.52 31.15
C PRO A 144 -3.22 -9.04 31.32
N SER A 145 -3.60 -9.45 32.51
CA SER A 145 -3.84 -10.85 32.85
C SER A 145 -5.00 -10.98 33.83
N CYS A 146 -5.71 -12.10 33.75
CA CYS A 146 -6.77 -12.45 34.68
C CYS A 146 -6.53 -13.85 35.19
N ALA A 147 -6.47 -13.98 36.50
CA ALA A 147 -6.00 -15.20 37.12
C ALA A 147 -7.04 -15.85 38.01
N LYS A 148 -7.15 -17.17 37.86
CA LYS A 148 -7.86 -18.01 38.82
C LYS A 148 -7.03 -18.01 40.09
N LYS A 149 -7.68 -18.06 41.25
CA LYS A 149 -6.96 -18.12 42.52
C LYS A 149 -6.26 -19.48 42.62
N PHE A 150 -4.93 -19.49 42.54
CA PHE A 150 -4.09 -20.67 42.69
C PHE A 150 -3.40 -20.67 44.05
N ASP A 151 -3.41 -21.83 44.71
CA ASP A 151 -2.72 -22.04 45.99
C ASP A 151 -1.31 -22.65 45.81
N SER A 152 -1.00 -23.19 44.62
CA SER A 152 0.32 -23.75 44.22
C SER A 152 0.43 -23.94 42.68
N CYS A 153 1.64 -24.12 42.14
CA CYS A 153 1.90 -24.33 40.70
C CYS A 153 2.57 -25.69 40.41
N SER A 154 2.09 -26.44 39.41
CA SER A 154 2.71 -27.70 38.95
C SER A 154 3.69 -27.49 37.80
N VAL A 155 4.79 -28.24 37.76
CA VAL A 155 5.80 -28.15 36.69
C VAL A 155 5.24 -28.73 35.38
N PRO A 156 5.25 -27.97 34.27
CA PRO A 156 4.83 -28.46 32.97
C PRO A 156 5.89 -29.36 32.29
N GLU A 157 5.51 -30.06 31.21
CA GLU A 157 6.47 -30.82 30.41
C GLU A 157 7.34 -29.88 29.54
N LEU A 158 8.64 -30.17 29.45
CA LEU A 158 9.61 -29.36 28.70
C LEU A 158 10.30 -30.22 27.63
N HIS A 159 10.03 -29.91 26.37
CA HIS A 159 10.74 -30.50 25.24
C HIS A 159 11.95 -29.63 24.88
N HIS A 160 13.08 -30.26 24.54
CA HIS A 160 14.32 -29.58 24.15
C HIS A 160 14.89 -28.64 25.23
N GLY A 161 14.80 -29.07 26.49
CA GLY A 161 15.36 -28.40 27.66
C GLY A 161 15.22 -29.26 28.91
N HIS A 162 15.79 -28.80 30.02
CA HIS A 162 15.76 -29.49 31.30
C HIS A 162 15.53 -28.52 32.48
N TYR A 163 14.90 -29.03 33.54
CA TYR A 163 14.71 -28.30 34.80
C TYR A 163 15.89 -28.52 35.73
N SER A 164 16.33 -27.48 36.44
CA SER A 164 17.42 -27.60 37.44
C SER A 164 16.98 -28.28 38.75
N THR A 165 15.75 -28.78 38.82
CA THR A 165 15.09 -29.31 40.03
C THR A 165 14.15 -30.47 39.69
N THR A 166 13.97 -31.38 40.65
CA THR A 166 13.04 -32.52 40.55
C THR A 166 11.70 -32.27 41.24
N GLN A 167 11.52 -31.08 41.84
CA GLN A 167 10.27 -30.69 42.49
C GLN A 167 9.16 -30.55 41.45
N GLN A 168 8.00 -31.16 41.66
CA GLN A 168 6.87 -31.12 40.71
C GLN A 168 5.78 -30.12 41.07
N VAL A 169 5.74 -29.65 42.31
CA VAL A 169 4.74 -28.69 42.80
C VAL A 169 5.44 -27.64 43.63
N PHE A 170 5.17 -26.37 43.34
CA PHE A 170 5.81 -25.20 43.95
C PHE A 170 4.79 -24.36 44.70
N SER A 171 5.17 -23.95 45.91
CA SER A 171 4.40 -23.03 46.72
C SER A 171 4.52 -21.60 46.19
N LEU A 172 3.61 -20.73 46.59
CA LEU A 172 3.61 -19.33 46.21
C LEU A 172 4.95 -18.65 46.58
N ASN A 173 5.50 -17.89 45.63
CA ASN A 173 6.80 -17.23 45.61
C ASN A 173 8.03 -18.13 45.46
N GLU A 174 7.86 -19.45 45.29
CA GLU A 174 8.97 -20.32 44.93
C GLU A 174 9.33 -20.20 43.44
N THR A 175 10.60 -20.47 43.11
CA THR A 175 11.14 -20.25 41.75
C THR A 175 11.60 -21.56 41.12
N LEU A 176 11.12 -21.84 39.92
CA LEU A 176 11.53 -22.90 39.03
C LEU A 176 12.55 -22.36 38.02
N VAL A 177 13.68 -23.03 37.86
CA VAL A 177 14.71 -22.66 36.87
C VAL A 177 14.77 -23.74 35.80
N TYR A 178 14.78 -23.33 34.54
CA TYR A 178 14.87 -24.23 33.40
C TYR A 178 15.86 -23.72 32.37
N GLU A 179 16.52 -24.64 31.68
CA GLU A 179 17.54 -24.39 30.68
C GLU A 179 17.19 -25.12 29.39
N CYS A 180 17.27 -24.44 28.25
CA CYS A 180 17.02 -25.04 26.95
C CYS A 180 18.27 -25.71 26.39
N ASP A 181 18.07 -26.77 25.60
CA ASP A 181 19.13 -27.49 24.92
C ASP A 181 19.78 -26.60 23.83
N GLU A 182 21.00 -26.94 23.41
CA GLU A 182 21.77 -26.14 22.46
C GLU A 182 21.00 -25.89 21.13
N GLY A 183 20.81 -24.62 20.78
CA GLY A 183 20.06 -24.20 19.59
C GLY A 183 18.54 -24.08 19.79
N TYR A 184 18.06 -24.15 21.04
CA TYR A 184 16.70 -23.82 21.45
C TYR A 184 16.72 -22.68 22.47
N HIS A 185 15.68 -21.85 22.47
CA HIS A 185 15.59 -20.66 23.33
C HIS A 185 14.32 -20.70 24.17
N THR A 186 14.43 -20.18 25.40
CA THR A 186 13.30 -20.04 26.33
C THR A 186 12.27 -19.04 25.79
N THR A 187 11.06 -19.02 26.35
CA THR A 187 10.01 -18.04 26.01
C THR A 187 10.46 -16.57 26.19
N GLY A 188 11.50 -16.32 27.00
CA GLY A 188 12.12 -15.00 27.20
C GLY A 188 13.33 -14.71 26.29
N GLY A 189 13.69 -15.63 25.38
CA GLY A 189 14.83 -15.51 24.46
C GLY A 189 16.19 -15.92 25.04
N ASN A 190 16.26 -16.26 26.33
CA ASN A 190 17.48 -16.69 27.03
C ASN A 190 17.72 -18.20 26.89
N THR A 191 18.93 -18.67 27.21
CA THR A 191 19.23 -20.11 27.34
C THR A 191 18.75 -20.69 28.65
N THR A 192 18.75 -19.90 29.73
CA THR A 192 18.28 -20.28 31.06
C THR A 192 17.32 -19.22 31.59
N GLU A 193 16.21 -19.62 32.18
CA GLU A 193 15.18 -18.70 32.64
C GLU A 193 14.54 -19.15 33.96
N LYS A 194 13.99 -18.18 34.72
CA LYS A 194 13.34 -18.43 36.01
C LYS A 194 11.84 -18.12 35.96
N ALA A 195 11.03 -19.08 36.41
CA ALA A 195 9.59 -18.94 36.58
C ALA A 195 9.24 -18.93 38.08
N VAL A 196 8.57 -17.89 38.56
CA VAL A 196 8.13 -17.79 39.96
C VAL A 196 6.67 -18.22 40.05
N CYS A 197 6.33 -19.09 41.00
CA CYS A 197 4.96 -19.49 41.24
C CYS A 197 4.23 -18.37 41.97
N HIS A 198 3.17 -17.83 41.40
CA HIS A 198 2.35 -16.82 42.04
C HIS A 198 0.92 -17.32 42.27
N THR A 199 0.10 -16.50 42.95
CA THR A 199 -1.32 -16.79 43.23
C THR A 199 -2.17 -16.89 41.96
N TYR A 200 -1.53 -16.68 40.81
CA TYR A 200 -2.08 -16.69 39.47
C TYR A 200 -1.42 -17.70 38.52
N GLY A 201 -0.58 -18.59 39.04
CA GLY A 201 0.22 -19.55 38.26
C GLY A 201 1.67 -19.10 38.08
N TRP A 202 2.39 -19.73 37.15
CA TRP A 202 3.78 -19.39 36.86
C TRP A 202 3.91 -17.99 36.24
N SER A 203 4.90 -17.21 36.67
CA SER A 203 5.22 -15.90 36.09
C SER A 203 5.49 -15.95 34.59
N LEU A 204 6.08 -17.07 34.13
CA LEU A 204 6.33 -17.43 32.73
C LEU A 204 6.16 -18.95 32.61
N THR A 205 5.43 -19.43 31.60
CA THR A 205 5.31 -20.89 31.35
C THR A 205 6.57 -21.39 30.63
N PRO A 206 7.31 -22.35 31.20
CA PRO A 206 8.53 -22.89 30.56
C PRO A 206 8.26 -23.54 29.20
N SER A 207 8.98 -23.11 28.17
CA SER A 207 8.95 -23.69 26.82
C SER A 207 10.25 -23.38 26.09
N CYS A 208 10.72 -24.30 25.24
CA CYS A 208 11.94 -24.16 24.44
C CYS A 208 11.61 -24.32 22.94
N THR A 209 11.96 -23.33 22.13
CA THR A 209 11.64 -23.32 20.68
C THR A 209 12.86 -22.97 19.82
N LYS A 210 12.87 -23.44 18.57
CA LYS A 210 13.91 -23.20 17.56
C LYS A 210 13.30 -22.49 16.37
N VAL A 211 13.93 -21.45 15.83
CA VAL A 211 13.38 -20.66 14.71
C VAL A 211 14.36 -20.57 13.56
N VAL A 212 13.92 -20.87 12.31
CA VAL A 212 14.73 -20.60 11.10
C VAL A 212 13.88 -20.22 9.88
N CYS A 213 14.07 -19.03 9.30
CA CYS A 213 13.57 -18.63 7.97
C CYS A 213 14.42 -19.18 6.81
N SER A 214 13.81 -19.35 5.63
CA SER A 214 14.47 -19.88 4.43
C SER A 214 15.68 -19.04 3.98
N LEU A 215 16.76 -19.69 3.54
CA LEU A 215 17.98 -19.01 3.08
C LEU A 215 17.68 -18.08 1.89
N LEU A 216 18.08 -16.81 1.97
CA LEU A 216 17.92 -15.84 0.89
C LEU A 216 18.94 -16.12 -0.24
N SER A 217 18.45 -16.21 -1.47
CA SER A 217 19.28 -16.39 -2.68
C SER A 217 20.03 -15.10 -3.02
N GLU A 218 21.19 -15.19 -3.66
CA GLU A 218 21.89 -14.01 -4.18
C GLU A 218 20.99 -13.26 -5.19
N ILE A 219 20.81 -11.95 -4.98
CA ILE A 219 20.07 -11.09 -5.92
C ILE A 219 20.99 -10.68 -7.05
N GLU A 220 20.55 -10.91 -8.29
CA GLU A 220 21.25 -10.45 -9.49
C GLU A 220 21.35 -8.91 -9.49
N HIS A 221 22.56 -8.37 -9.62
CA HIS A 221 22.86 -6.95 -9.53
C HIS A 221 22.46 -6.27 -8.19
N GLY A 222 22.31 -7.06 -7.13
CA GLY A 222 22.07 -6.60 -5.77
C GLY A 222 22.96 -7.30 -4.74
N ASN A 223 22.84 -6.87 -3.50
CA ASN A 223 23.47 -7.46 -2.33
C ASN A 223 22.59 -7.22 -1.11
N PHE A 224 22.82 -7.98 -0.04
CA PHE A 224 22.07 -7.80 1.20
C PHE A 224 22.91 -8.00 2.44
N TYR A 225 22.45 -7.42 3.55
CA TYR A 225 23.13 -7.45 4.84
C TYR A 225 22.11 -7.56 5.99
N PRO A 226 22.39 -8.33 7.06
CA PRO A 226 23.55 -9.21 7.24
C PRO A 226 23.43 -10.52 6.47
N MET A 227 24.56 -11.02 5.94
CA MET A 227 24.63 -12.34 5.30
C MET A 227 24.88 -13.38 6.39
N LYS A 228 23.88 -14.21 6.69
CA LYS A 228 23.94 -15.26 7.71
C LYS A 228 23.75 -16.64 7.07
N LYS A 229 24.26 -17.68 7.73
CA LYS A 229 24.02 -19.09 7.32
C LYS A 229 22.58 -19.56 7.64
N SER A 230 21.89 -18.86 8.53
CA SER A 230 20.51 -19.09 8.97
C SER A 230 19.93 -17.77 9.52
N TYR A 231 18.62 -17.59 9.42
CA TYR A 231 17.91 -16.38 9.87
C TYR A 231 16.81 -16.75 10.86
N GLU A 232 16.64 -15.98 11.93
CA GLU A 232 15.67 -16.26 13.02
C GLU A 232 14.53 -15.23 13.03
N GLU A 233 13.41 -15.53 13.68
CA GLU A 233 12.27 -14.59 13.75
C GLU A 233 12.68 -13.26 14.37
N GLY A 234 12.32 -12.16 13.69
CA GLY A 234 12.78 -10.82 14.02
C GLY A 234 14.04 -10.37 13.29
N ASP A 235 14.76 -11.28 12.60
CA ASP A 235 15.86 -10.88 11.73
C ASP A 235 15.35 -10.01 10.57
N VAL A 236 16.01 -8.87 10.39
CA VAL A 236 15.75 -7.93 9.31
C VAL A 236 16.94 -7.96 8.35
N VAL A 237 16.65 -8.17 7.08
CA VAL A 237 17.64 -8.16 6.01
C VAL A 237 17.39 -6.97 5.11
N GLN A 238 18.44 -6.17 4.93
CA GLN A 238 18.43 -5.03 4.04
C GLN A 238 19.07 -5.38 2.71
N PHE A 239 18.36 -5.06 1.63
CA PHE A 239 18.84 -5.19 0.26
C PHE A 239 19.31 -3.85 -0.28
N SER A 240 20.38 -3.91 -1.06
CA SER A 240 20.87 -2.79 -1.85
C SER A 240 21.16 -3.25 -3.27
N CYS A 241 21.00 -2.35 -4.23
CA CYS A 241 21.34 -2.62 -5.62
C CYS A 241 22.70 -2.02 -5.97
N GLN A 242 23.40 -2.70 -6.89
CA GLN A 242 24.64 -2.20 -7.46
C GLN A 242 24.42 -0.88 -8.20
N LYS A 243 25.52 -0.15 -8.45
CA LYS A 243 25.49 1.13 -9.17
C LYS A 243 24.80 0.93 -10.54
N ASN A 244 23.84 1.80 -10.86
CA ASN A 244 22.96 1.76 -12.04
C ASN A 244 21.75 0.82 -11.98
N TYR A 245 21.45 0.19 -10.84
CA TYR A 245 20.21 -0.55 -10.64
C TYR A 245 19.33 0.13 -9.58
N SER A 246 18.02 -0.09 -9.68
CA SER A 246 16.96 0.45 -8.83
C SER A 246 16.18 -0.70 -8.22
N LEU A 247 15.91 -0.59 -6.92
CA LEU A 247 15.26 -1.66 -6.17
C LEU A 247 13.74 -1.61 -6.38
N ILE A 248 13.16 -2.75 -6.76
CA ILE A 248 11.73 -3.00 -6.97
C ILE A 248 11.26 -3.96 -5.88
N GLY A 249 10.26 -3.56 -5.09
CA GLY A 249 9.86 -4.27 -3.87
C GLY A 249 10.37 -3.55 -2.62
N SER A 250 10.48 -4.28 -1.51
CA SER A 250 10.94 -3.73 -0.23
C SER A 250 12.45 -3.87 -0.11
N ASP A 251 13.17 -2.77 0.19
CA ASP A 251 14.61 -2.82 0.50
C ASP A 251 14.89 -3.44 1.88
N LEU A 252 13.85 -3.74 2.65
CA LEU A 252 13.89 -4.41 3.93
C LEU A 252 12.83 -5.51 3.98
N ILE A 253 13.24 -6.71 4.35
CA ILE A 253 12.33 -7.82 4.65
C ILE A 253 12.61 -8.32 6.06
N GLN A 254 11.58 -8.84 6.71
CA GLN A 254 11.69 -9.38 8.06
C GLN A 254 11.28 -10.85 8.08
N CYS A 255 12.02 -11.63 8.85
CA CYS A 255 11.66 -13.00 9.16
C CYS A 255 10.55 -13.01 10.21
N TYR A 256 9.37 -13.51 9.84
CA TYR A 256 8.24 -13.75 10.75
C TYR A 256 8.04 -15.25 10.97
N TYR A 257 7.19 -15.62 11.94
CA TYR A 257 6.79 -17.01 12.17
C TYR A 257 6.23 -17.75 10.93
N PHE A 258 5.81 -17.02 9.88
CA PHE A 258 5.30 -17.57 8.61
C PHE A 258 6.25 -17.40 7.42
N GLY A 259 7.49 -16.96 7.63
CA GLY A 259 8.50 -16.77 6.58
C GLY A 259 8.85 -15.30 6.30
N TRP A 260 9.55 -15.05 5.19
CA TRP A 260 9.96 -13.70 4.79
C TRP A 260 8.77 -12.88 4.31
N TYR A 261 8.61 -11.69 4.87
CA TYR A 261 7.63 -10.73 4.40
C TYR A 261 8.16 -9.28 4.55
N PRO A 262 7.96 -8.40 3.55
CA PRO A 262 7.49 -8.68 2.19
C PRO A 262 8.39 -9.67 1.43
N GLU A 263 7.97 -10.12 0.26
CA GLU A 263 8.81 -10.96 -0.61
C GLU A 263 10.13 -10.23 -0.99
N PRO A 264 11.25 -10.96 -1.18
CA PRO A 264 12.53 -10.37 -1.55
C PRO A 264 12.44 -9.46 -2.79
N PRO A 265 13.12 -8.30 -2.80
CA PRO A 265 13.05 -7.34 -3.89
C PRO A 265 13.84 -7.79 -5.13
N ILE A 266 13.71 -7.04 -6.23
CA ILE A 266 14.44 -7.25 -7.49
C ILE A 266 15.20 -5.98 -7.86
N CYS A 267 16.41 -6.09 -8.38
CA CYS A 267 17.18 -4.96 -8.88
C CYS A 267 16.96 -4.78 -10.40
N GLU A 268 16.33 -3.67 -10.79
CA GLU A 268 16.02 -3.31 -12.19
C GLU A 268 16.93 -2.18 -12.69
N ASP A 269 17.43 -2.25 -13.92
CA ASP A 269 18.35 -1.24 -14.50
C ASP A 269 17.72 0.18 -14.47
N ARG A 270 18.43 1.14 -13.87
CA ARG A 270 18.05 2.56 -13.79
C ARG A 270 17.91 3.21 -15.17
N LYS A 271 18.53 2.66 -16.21
CA LYS A 271 18.34 3.12 -17.59
C LYS A 271 16.88 3.09 -18.03
N ASN A 272 16.02 2.35 -17.33
CA ASN A 272 14.60 2.26 -17.62
C ASN A 272 13.75 3.37 -16.97
N LYS A 273 14.33 4.29 -16.17
CA LYS A 273 13.58 5.35 -15.45
C LYS A 273 14.28 6.71 -15.46
N CYS A 274 13.56 7.79 -15.75
CA CYS A 274 14.08 9.15 -15.72
C CYS A 274 13.65 9.94 -14.47
N PRO A 275 14.45 10.94 -14.04
CA PRO A 275 14.02 11.93 -13.04
C PRO A 275 12.82 12.73 -13.55
N PRO A 276 12.16 13.55 -12.70
CA PRO A 276 11.22 14.54 -13.20
C PRO A 276 11.86 15.40 -14.31
N PRO A 277 11.11 15.75 -15.37
CA PRO A 277 11.63 16.48 -16.51
C PRO A 277 12.22 17.84 -16.09
N PRO A 278 13.42 18.21 -16.58
CA PRO A 278 14.02 19.50 -16.30
C PRO A 278 13.15 20.64 -16.84
N GLN A 279 12.97 21.70 -16.05
CA GLN A 279 12.27 22.92 -16.45
C GLN A 279 13.27 24.07 -16.62
N PRO A 280 13.67 24.41 -17.86
CA PRO A 280 14.51 25.57 -18.12
C PRO A 280 13.79 26.89 -17.76
N PRO A 281 14.52 28.03 -17.65
CA PRO A 281 13.91 29.34 -17.47
C PRO A 281 12.97 29.69 -18.62
N ASN A 282 11.86 30.34 -18.30
CA ASN A 282 10.85 30.76 -19.28
C ASN A 282 10.20 29.60 -20.06
N THR A 283 10.01 28.44 -19.42
CA THR A 283 9.41 27.24 -20.02
C THR A 283 8.24 26.70 -19.19
N ASN A 284 7.25 26.09 -19.84
CA ASN A 284 6.10 25.42 -19.23
C ASN A 284 6.07 23.95 -19.66
N ILE A 285 5.70 23.02 -18.77
CA ILE A 285 5.48 21.60 -19.09
C ILE A 285 4.03 21.40 -19.51
N VAL A 286 3.81 20.77 -20.67
CA VAL A 286 2.48 20.55 -21.25
C VAL A 286 1.87 19.22 -20.79
N THR A 287 2.69 18.20 -20.57
CA THR A 287 2.27 16.84 -20.18
C THR A 287 3.03 16.38 -18.94
N ASP A 288 2.32 16.10 -17.83
CA ASP A 288 2.91 15.64 -16.57
C ASP A 288 2.42 14.21 -16.23
N LEU A 289 3.37 13.29 -16.01
CA LEU A 289 3.13 11.91 -15.58
C LEU A 289 3.67 11.68 -14.17
N ARG A 290 3.09 10.71 -13.45
CA ARG A 290 3.47 10.39 -12.07
C ARG A 290 4.84 9.70 -11.96
N THR A 291 5.29 9.00 -13.01
CA THR A 291 6.59 8.32 -13.12
C THR A 291 6.99 8.20 -14.59
N TYR A 292 8.28 8.39 -14.91
CA TYR A 292 8.80 8.41 -16.28
C TYR A 292 9.74 7.22 -16.55
N HIS A 293 9.45 6.46 -17.60
CA HIS A 293 10.22 5.31 -18.07
C HIS A 293 11.00 5.64 -19.34
N ASN A 294 11.99 4.82 -19.67
CA ASN A 294 12.75 4.93 -20.91
C ASN A 294 11.83 4.82 -22.13
N GLY A 295 11.91 5.80 -23.03
CA GLY A 295 10.97 5.97 -24.15
C GLY A 295 9.86 6.99 -23.91
N ASP A 296 9.58 7.38 -22.66
CA ASP A 296 8.57 8.40 -22.35
C ASP A 296 8.98 9.78 -22.89
N LYS A 297 8.02 10.52 -23.39
CA LYS A 297 8.19 11.83 -24.03
C LYS A 297 7.42 12.91 -23.27
N VAL A 298 8.06 14.07 -23.12
CA VAL A 298 7.48 15.24 -22.44
C VAL A 298 7.61 16.46 -23.34
N HIS A 299 6.49 17.17 -23.54
CA HIS A 299 6.46 18.39 -24.32
C HIS A 299 6.69 19.63 -23.45
N LEU A 300 7.59 20.50 -23.91
CA LEU A 300 7.99 21.75 -23.28
C LEU A 300 7.58 22.92 -24.19
N ALA A 301 7.08 24.01 -23.61
CA ALA A 301 6.69 25.22 -24.34
C ALA A 301 7.36 26.46 -23.75
N CYS A 302 7.92 27.34 -24.60
CA CYS A 302 8.46 28.62 -24.13
C CYS A 302 7.34 29.59 -23.72
N GLN A 303 7.61 30.40 -22.70
CA GLN A 303 6.78 31.52 -22.29
C GLN A 303 6.84 32.66 -23.33
N LEU A 304 5.85 33.55 -23.31
CA LEU A 304 5.70 34.67 -24.25
C LEU A 304 7.00 35.51 -24.38
N ASN A 305 7.32 35.95 -25.60
CA ASN A 305 8.52 36.73 -26.00
C ASN A 305 9.84 35.96 -26.10
N PHE A 306 9.83 34.65 -25.84
CA PHE A 306 11.00 33.80 -26.05
C PHE A 306 10.76 32.85 -27.22
N THR A 307 11.78 32.69 -28.05
CA THR A 307 11.74 31.73 -29.16
C THR A 307 12.46 30.46 -28.73
N MET A 308 11.84 29.32 -29.00
CA MET A 308 12.42 28.02 -28.70
C MET A 308 13.60 27.75 -29.61
N ARG A 309 14.74 27.43 -29.02
CA ARG A 309 15.93 26.97 -29.71
C ARG A 309 16.25 25.56 -29.23
N GLY A 310 15.91 24.57 -30.04
CA GLY A 310 16.07 23.15 -29.73
C GLY A 310 14.78 22.36 -29.98
N SER A 311 14.72 21.15 -29.45
CA SER A 311 13.54 20.26 -29.54
C SER A 311 12.45 20.68 -28.56
N GLU A 312 11.19 20.72 -29.00
CA GLU A 312 10.02 20.94 -28.14
C GLU A 312 9.65 19.72 -27.28
N GLU A 313 10.16 18.56 -27.67
CA GLU A 313 9.95 17.29 -26.99
C GLU A 313 11.29 16.82 -26.41
N ILE A 314 11.30 16.51 -25.11
CA ILE A 314 12.38 15.77 -24.49
C ILE A 314 11.94 14.32 -24.28
N GLN A 315 12.86 13.41 -24.50
CA GLN A 315 12.63 11.98 -24.37
C GLN A 315 13.52 11.43 -23.27
N CYS A 316 12.96 10.51 -22.48
CA CYS A 316 13.74 9.74 -21.54
C CYS A 316 14.54 8.70 -22.32
N GLU A 317 15.85 8.85 -22.40
CA GLU A 317 16.77 7.92 -23.04
C GLU A 317 17.79 7.41 -22.03
N ASN A 318 17.73 6.11 -21.73
CA ASN A 318 18.64 5.43 -20.82
C ASN A 318 18.76 6.11 -19.44
N GLY A 319 17.62 6.55 -18.89
CA GLY A 319 17.51 7.19 -17.58
C GLY A 319 17.98 8.65 -17.52
N LYS A 320 18.23 9.27 -18.68
CA LYS A 320 18.50 10.71 -18.80
C LYS A 320 17.53 11.34 -19.79
N TRP A 321 17.11 12.56 -19.50
CA TRP A 321 16.40 13.36 -20.49
C TRP A 321 17.35 13.80 -21.59
N THR A 322 16.86 13.77 -22.83
CA THR A 322 17.52 14.45 -23.94
C THR A 322 17.62 15.96 -23.65
N SER A 323 18.58 16.62 -24.32
CA SER A 323 18.90 18.03 -24.08
C SER A 323 17.65 18.93 -24.22
N PRO A 324 17.28 19.69 -23.17
CA PRO A 324 16.10 20.53 -23.19
C PRO A 324 16.30 21.77 -24.09
N PRO A 325 15.22 22.34 -24.65
CA PRO A 325 15.31 23.53 -25.47
C PRO A 325 15.73 24.75 -24.64
N SER A 326 16.35 25.72 -25.29
CA SER A 326 16.62 27.03 -24.72
C SER A 326 15.62 28.05 -25.23
N CYS A 327 14.94 28.75 -24.33
CA CYS A 327 14.08 29.87 -24.68
C CYS A 327 14.94 31.14 -24.75
N ILE A 328 15.21 31.64 -25.97
CA ILE A 328 16.04 32.82 -26.19
C ILE A 328 15.20 34.05 -26.53
N GLU A 329 15.66 35.22 -26.10
CA GLU A 329 15.10 36.51 -26.55
C GLU A 329 15.33 36.66 -28.06
N ALA A 330 14.30 37.05 -28.81
CA ALA A 330 14.39 37.24 -30.24
C ALA A 330 15.35 38.42 -30.59
N ARG A 331 16.41 38.16 -31.38
CA ARG A 331 17.54 39.08 -31.57
C ARG A 331 17.33 40.20 -32.60
N GLU A 332 16.37 40.10 -33.51
CA GLU A 332 16.13 41.14 -34.51
C GLU A 332 14.73 41.70 -34.33
N LYS A 333 14.66 42.95 -33.85
CA LYS A 333 13.45 43.74 -33.90
C LYS A 333 13.28 44.21 -35.35
N ILE A 334 12.78 43.34 -36.22
CA ILE A 334 12.47 43.68 -37.61
C ILE A 334 11.30 44.68 -37.55
N PRO A 335 11.46 45.92 -38.05
CA PRO A 335 10.40 46.91 -38.01
C PRO A 335 9.26 46.52 -38.94
N CYS A 336 8.02 46.69 -38.48
CA CYS A 336 6.84 46.63 -39.32
C CYS A 336 6.49 48.00 -39.89
N GLU A 337 5.84 47.98 -41.05
CA GLU A 337 5.18 49.16 -41.60
C GLU A 337 4.07 49.65 -40.66
N GLN A 338 3.56 50.86 -40.89
CA GLN A 338 2.41 51.35 -40.14
C GLN A 338 1.21 50.41 -40.30
N PRO A 339 0.39 50.23 -39.25
CA PRO A 339 -0.78 49.36 -39.30
C PRO A 339 -1.72 49.77 -40.45
N PRO A 340 -2.05 48.86 -41.39
CA PRO A 340 -2.89 49.18 -42.53
C PRO A 340 -4.31 49.60 -42.11
N PRO A 341 -4.96 50.58 -42.76
CA PRO A 341 -6.36 50.89 -42.48
C PRO A 341 -7.28 49.72 -42.89
N ILE A 342 -8.38 49.55 -42.16
CA ILE A 342 -9.42 48.54 -42.47
C ILE A 342 -10.75 49.23 -42.80
N GLU A 343 -11.61 48.56 -43.55
CA GLU A 343 -12.94 49.09 -43.86
C GLU A 343 -13.81 49.10 -42.59
N LYS A 344 -14.53 50.20 -42.35
CA LYS A 344 -15.40 50.38 -41.16
C LYS A 344 -14.67 50.18 -39.82
N GLY A 345 -13.41 50.57 -39.74
CA GLY A 345 -12.61 50.55 -38.51
C GLY A 345 -11.25 51.24 -38.63
N ALA A 346 -10.55 51.35 -37.51
CA ALA A 346 -9.26 52.02 -37.41
C ALA A 346 -8.31 51.32 -36.43
N ALA A 347 -7.00 51.45 -36.68
CA ALA A 347 -5.96 51.02 -35.75
C ALA A 347 -5.93 51.95 -34.53
N ILE A 348 -5.90 51.37 -33.33
CA ILE A 348 -5.62 52.06 -32.07
C ILE A 348 -4.09 52.07 -31.91
N ALA A 349 -3.46 53.01 -32.62
CA ALA A 349 -2.02 53.17 -32.64
C ALA A 349 -1.57 54.12 -31.51
N GLU A 350 -0.70 53.65 -30.61
CA GLU A 350 -0.08 54.47 -29.56
C GLU A 350 1.37 54.87 -29.89
N ASP A 351 2.05 54.08 -30.74
CA ASP A 351 3.48 54.26 -31.08
C ASP A 351 3.70 54.68 -32.54
N LYS A 352 4.76 55.47 -32.77
CA LYS A 352 5.13 55.92 -34.13
C LYS A 352 5.94 54.87 -34.92
N MET A 353 6.44 53.81 -34.29
CA MET A 353 7.29 52.80 -34.93
C MET A 353 7.10 51.42 -34.28
N TYR A 354 6.83 50.39 -35.09
CA TYR A 354 6.48 49.04 -34.65
C TYR A 354 7.57 48.02 -35.02
N TYR A 355 7.75 46.99 -34.20
CA TYR A 355 8.73 45.92 -34.36
C TYR A 355 8.10 44.53 -34.22
N THR A 356 8.81 43.50 -34.68
CA THR A 356 8.36 42.10 -34.59
C THR A 356 8.04 41.71 -33.15
N GLY A 357 6.84 41.18 -32.94
CA GLY A 357 6.25 40.91 -31.63
C GLY A 357 5.27 41.97 -31.14
N ASP A 358 5.33 43.20 -31.68
CA ASP A 358 4.42 44.28 -31.30
C ASP A 358 2.99 43.96 -31.75
N VAL A 359 2.05 44.38 -30.91
CA VAL A 359 0.64 44.04 -31.05
C VAL A 359 -0.16 45.31 -31.21
N VAL A 360 -0.75 45.49 -32.40
CA VAL A 360 -1.65 46.62 -32.67
C VAL A 360 -3.08 46.14 -32.61
N ARG A 361 -3.90 46.90 -31.89
CA ARG A 361 -5.33 46.65 -31.75
C ARG A 361 -6.09 47.50 -32.74
N TYR A 362 -7.16 46.94 -33.30
CA TYR A 362 -8.12 47.68 -34.12
C TYR A 362 -9.43 47.85 -33.37
N SER A 363 -10.13 48.92 -33.72
CA SER A 363 -11.53 49.17 -33.35
C SER A 363 -12.35 49.29 -34.62
N CYS A 364 -13.56 48.73 -34.64
CA CYS A 364 -14.51 49.04 -35.72
C CYS A 364 -15.27 50.35 -35.42
N ASP A 365 -15.80 50.93 -36.48
CA ASP A 365 -16.72 52.06 -36.45
C ASP A 365 -18.06 51.64 -35.83
N HIS A 366 -18.84 52.64 -35.39
CA HIS A 366 -20.12 52.40 -34.72
C HIS A 366 -21.08 51.55 -35.58
N GLY A 367 -21.55 50.42 -35.04
CA GLY A 367 -22.45 49.47 -35.71
C GLY A 367 -21.75 48.27 -36.39
N TYR A 368 -20.41 48.22 -36.33
CA TYR A 368 -19.60 47.13 -36.88
C TYR A 368 -18.77 46.50 -35.77
N SER A 369 -18.39 45.23 -35.95
CA SER A 369 -17.64 44.46 -34.97
C SER A 369 -16.59 43.60 -35.62
N ILE A 370 -15.46 43.42 -34.93
CA ILE A 370 -14.34 42.65 -35.45
C ILE A 370 -14.70 41.17 -35.42
N LYS A 371 -14.63 40.53 -36.59
CA LYS A 371 -14.72 39.09 -36.76
C LYS A 371 -13.35 38.45 -36.48
N GLY A 372 -13.25 37.68 -35.40
CA GLY A 372 -12.01 37.02 -34.99
C GLY A 372 -11.12 37.87 -34.07
N SER A 373 -9.79 37.86 -34.28
CA SER A 373 -8.84 38.60 -33.43
C SER A 373 -8.88 40.09 -33.75
N ASN A 374 -9.06 40.95 -32.74
CA ASN A 374 -8.90 42.40 -32.88
C ASN A 374 -7.45 42.89 -32.81
N LYS A 375 -6.51 41.95 -32.76
CA LYS A 375 -5.08 42.22 -32.67
C LYS A 375 -4.39 41.68 -33.89
N ILE A 376 -3.55 42.50 -34.49
CA ILE A 376 -2.53 42.06 -35.42
C ILE A 376 -1.19 42.08 -34.71
N ILE A 377 -0.37 41.09 -35.03
CA ILE A 377 0.97 40.95 -34.49
C ILE A 377 1.93 41.24 -35.64
N CYS A 378 2.95 42.04 -35.39
CA CYS A 378 4.04 42.19 -36.33
C CYS A 378 4.85 40.89 -36.32
N ASN A 379 4.84 40.14 -37.43
CA ASN A 379 5.60 38.91 -37.58
C ASN A 379 6.61 39.06 -38.73
N LEU A 380 7.89 39.16 -38.39
CA LEU A 380 9.01 39.28 -39.34
C LEU A 380 8.81 40.44 -40.35
N GLY A 381 8.40 41.62 -39.85
CA GLY A 381 8.21 42.82 -40.66
C GLY A 381 6.89 42.89 -41.44
N LYS A 382 6.02 41.88 -41.33
CA LYS A 382 4.66 41.92 -41.88
C LYS A 382 3.63 41.76 -40.79
N TRP A 383 2.55 42.51 -40.90
CA TRP A 383 1.39 42.32 -40.03
C TRP A 383 0.70 41.00 -40.35
N THR A 384 0.27 40.28 -39.31
CA THR A 384 -0.67 39.15 -39.45
C THR A 384 -1.99 39.62 -40.08
N SER A 385 -2.83 38.66 -40.51
CA SER A 385 -4.12 38.93 -41.16
C SER A 385 -4.91 40.06 -40.50
N LEU A 386 -5.31 41.05 -41.31
CA LEU A 386 -6.10 42.20 -40.86
C LEU A 386 -7.47 41.74 -40.33
N PRO A 387 -7.98 42.38 -39.26
CA PRO A 387 -9.32 42.11 -38.76
C PRO A 387 -10.38 42.59 -39.76
N GLU A 388 -11.43 41.80 -39.91
CA GLU A 388 -12.59 42.13 -40.73
C GLU A 388 -13.67 42.76 -39.84
N CYS A 389 -14.08 44.00 -40.13
CA CYS A 389 -15.22 44.63 -39.48
C CYS A 389 -16.51 44.19 -40.18
N ILE A 390 -17.23 43.28 -39.55
CA ILE A 390 -18.54 42.84 -40.03
C ILE A 390 -19.64 43.69 -39.41
N GLU A 391 -20.68 43.96 -40.19
CA GLU A 391 -21.88 44.61 -39.67
C GLU A 391 -22.42 43.78 -38.49
N ILE A 392 -22.75 44.43 -37.37
CA ILE A 392 -23.28 43.74 -36.19
C ILE A 392 -24.67 43.23 -36.53
N ARG A 393 -24.72 42.00 -37.04
CA ARG A 393 -25.91 41.18 -37.14
C ARG A 393 -25.80 40.11 -36.07
N GLU A 394 -26.32 40.49 -34.91
CA GLU A 394 -26.47 39.70 -33.68
C GLU A 394 -25.14 39.30 -33.00
N THR A 395 -24.83 40.00 -31.90
CA THR A 395 -23.78 39.63 -30.95
C THR A 395 -24.18 38.41 -30.13
N CYS A 396 -23.25 37.52 -29.81
CA CYS A 396 -23.52 36.53 -28.77
C CYS A 396 -23.59 37.25 -27.41
N PRO A 397 -24.54 36.92 -26.54
CA PRO A 397 -24.51 37.35 -25.15
C PRO A 397 -23.31 36.73 -24.43
N SER A 398 -23.08 37.11 -23.17
CA SER A 398 -22.08 36.45 -22.33
C SER A 398 -22.18 34.91 -22.40
N PRO A 399 -21.05 34.20 -22.46
CA PRO A 399 -21.01 32.75 -22.56
C PRO A 399 -21.89 32.12 -21.50
N PRO A 400 -22.73 31.14 -21.86
CA PRO A 400 -23.60 30.48 -20.91
C PRO A 400 -22.81 29.92 -19.73
N ALA A 401 -23.24 30.21 -18.51
CA ALA A 401 -22.66 29.57 -17.33
C ALA A 401 -22.97 28.07 -17.38
N ILE A 402 -21.93 27.24 -17.28
CA ILE A 402 -22.11 25.79 -17.16
C ILE A 402 -22.13 25.41 -15.68
N LYS A 403 -23.01 24.47 -15.32
CA LYS A 403 -23.08 23.95 -13.94
C LYS A 403 -21.75 23.30 -13.56
N ASN A 404 -21.25 23.57 -12.36
CA ASN A 404 -19.99 23.04 -11.84
C ASN A 404 -18.78 23.28 -12.75
N GLY A 405 -18.82 24.33 -13.56
CA GLY A 405 -17.67 24.85 -14.30
C GLY A 405 -17.71 26.36 -14.43
N ALA A 406 -16.66 26.93 -14.99
CA ALA A 406 -16.58 28.35 -15.28
C ALA A 406 -15.85 28.55 -16.61
N SER A 407 -16.32 29.50 -17.41
CA SER A 407 -15.55 30.02 -18.53
C SER A 407 -14.45 30.94 -18.00
N PHE A 408 -13.22 30.78 -18.48
CA PHE A 408 -12.12 31.69 -18.19
C PHE A 408 -11.70 32.43 -19.47
N GLY A 409 -11.68 33.76 -19.37
CA GLY A 409 -11.51 34.70 -20.50
C GLY A 409 -12.03 36.10 -20.13
N PRO A 410 -11.93 37.10 -21.01
CA PRO A 410 -12.48 38.44 -20.74
C PRO A 410 -14.01 38.37 -20.64
N LEU A 411 -14.57 38.55 -19.43
CA LEU A 411 -16.00 38.52 -19.15
C LEU A 411 -16.71 39.78 -19.69
N LEU A 412 -16.96 39.80 -21.00
CA LEU A 412 -17.69 40.87 -21.68
C LEU A 412 -19.20 40.64 -21.63
N THR A 413 -20.00 41.69 -21.71
CA THR A 413 -21.47 41.60 -21.80
C THR A 413 -21.94 41.08 -23.16
N ASN A 414 -21.20 41.39 -24.22
CA ASN A 414 -21.46 40.95 -25.60
C ASN A 414 -20.16 40.51 -26.28
N TYR A 415 -20.26 39.45 -27.10
CA TYR A 415 -19.16 38.87 -27.84
C TYR A 415 -19.41 38.95 -29.34
N THR A 416 -18.36 39.27 -30.07
CA THR A 416 -18.39 39.44 -31.51
C THR A 416 -18.42 38.07 -32.18
N ALA A 417 -19.09 37.94 -33.33
CA ALA A 417 -19.10 36.67 -34.07
C ALA A 417 -17.66 36.26 -34.43
N GLY A 418 -17.27 35.04 -34.08
CA GLY A 418 -15.90 34.52 -34.17
C GLY A 418 -15.10 34.57 -32.86
N SER A 419 -15.60 35.22 -31.80
CA SER A 419 -14.99 35.18 -30.46
C SER A 419 -14.99 33.77 -29.88
N SER A 420 -14.00 33.43 -29.04
CA SER A 420 -13.91 32.12 -28.37
C SER A 420 -13.62 32.24 -26.88
N VAL A 421 -14.19 31.35 -26.08
CA VAL A 421 -13.89 31.25 -24.63
C VAL A 421 -13.58 29.81 -24.24
N LYS A 422 -12.75 29.65 -23.20
CA LYS A 422 -12.40 28.33 -22.66
C LYS A 422 -13.18 28.06 -21.38
N TYR A 423 -13.57 26.80 -21.18
CA TYR A 423 -14.26 26.35 -19.98
C TYR A 423 -13.37 25.42 -19.16
N ARG A 424 -13.54 25.49 -17.84
CA ARG A 424 -12.90 24.58 -16.89
C ARG A 424 -13.91 24.14 -15.84
N CYS A 425 -13.85 22.88 -15.45
CA CYS A 425 -14.70 22.37 -14.39
C CYS A 425 -14.14 22.69 -12.99
N HIS A 426 -15.03 22.79 -12.01
CA HIS A 426 -14.65 22.93 -10.60
C HIS A 426 -13.92 21.67 -10.12
N ARG A 427 -13.29 21.75 -8.94
CA ARG A 427 -12.49 20.65 -8.37
C ARG A 427 -13.29 19.33 -8.38
N TYR A 428 -12.62 18.24 -8.74
CA TYR A 428 -13.17 16.87 -8.81
C TYR A 428 -14.20 16.59 -9.92
N HIS A 429 -14.51 17.57 -10.77
CA HIS A 429 -15.40 17.39 -11.92
C HIS A 429 -14.59 17.21 -13.21
N ILE A 430 -15.09 16.38 -14.13
CA ILE A 430 -14.39 16.05 -15.38
C ILE A 430 -15.10 16.72 -16.57
N LEU A 431 -14.32 17.37 -17.43
CA LEU A 431 -14.84 18.06 -18.61
C LEU A 431 -15.12 17.05 -19.74
N GLU A 432 -16.38 16.94 -20.15
CA GLU A 432 -16.82 16.14 -21.29
C GLU A 432 -17.30 17.07 -22.41
N GLY A 433 -16.64 17.01 -23.57
CA GLY A 433 -16.94 17.86 -24.73
C GLY A 433 -15.82 18.86 -25.05
N PRO A 434 -16.09 19.88 -25.90
CA PRO A 434 -15.07 20.81 -26.35
C PRO A 434 -14.69 21.82 -25.26
N GLU A 435 -13.41 21.83 -24.85
CA GLU A 435 -12.88 22.78 -23.84
C GLU A 435 -13.01 24.25 -24.29
N THR A 436 -13.02 24.51 -25.60
CA THR A 436 -13.13 25.84 -26.19
C THR A 436 -14.40 25.94 -27.04
N VAL A 437 -15.20 26.99 -26.85
CA VAL A 437 -16.41 27.27 -27.64
C VAL A 437 -16.28 28.58 -28.41
N HIS A 438 -16.98 28.68 -29.55
CA HIS A 438 -16.93 29.80 -30.49
C HIS A 438 -18.31 30.46 -30.64
N CYS A 439 -18.35 31.78 -30.80
CA CYS A 439 -19.57 32.50 -31.14
C CYS A 439 -19.81 32.45 -32.65
N VAL A 440 -20.93 31.88 -33.09
CA VAL A 440 -21.30 31.73 -34.50
C VAL A 440 -22.73 32.24 -34.68
N GLN A 441 -22.92 33.29 -35.49
CA GLN A 441 -24.23 33.85 -35.84
C GLN A 441 -25.14 34.13 -34.63
N GLY A 442 -24.64 34.87 -33.64
CA GLY A 442 -25.42 35.24 -32.44
C GLY A 442 -25.55 34.15 -31.37
N ASN A 443 -25.09 32.92 -31.62
CA ASN A 443 -25.14 31.82 -30.64
C ASN A 443 -23.77 31.17 -30.39
N TRP A 444 -23.57 30.62 -29.20
CA TRP A 444 -22.35 29.87 -28.87
C TRP A 444 -22.42 28.44 -29.41
N THR A 445 -21.30 27.91 -29.92
CA THR A 445 -21.17 26.49 -30.26
C THR A 445 -21.41 25.60 -29.04
N ALA A 446 -21.63 24.30 -29.27
CA ALA A 446 -21.93 23.33 -28.22
C ALA A 446 -20.99 23.45 -27.02
N GLN A 447 -21.56 23.64 -25.83
CA GLN A 447 -20.82 23.83 -24.58
C GLN A 447 -20.36 22.49 -23.99
N PRO A 448 -19.21 22.45 -23.29
CA PRO A 448 -18.80 21.27 -22.56
C PRO A 448 -19.67 21.07 -21.32
N THR A 449 -19.79 19.82 -20.89
CA THR A 449 -20.50 19.45 -19.67
C THR A 449 -19.47 19.04 -18.61
N CYS A 450 -19.61 19.58 -17.40
CA CYS A 450 -18.82 19.13 -16.26
C CYS A 450 -19.51 17.96 -15.60
N LEU A 451 -18.97 16.76 -15.80
CA LEU A 451 -19.44 15.55 -15.16
C LEU A 451 -19.14 15.62 -13.68
N GLU A 452 -20.19 15.42 -12.87
CA GLU A 452 -20.07 15.35 -11.42
C GLU A 452 -19.27 14.10 -11.02
N PRO A 453 -18.46 14.17 -9.94
CA PRO A 453 -17.91 12.96 -9.33
C PRO A 453 -19.06 12.12 -8.77
N CYS A 454 -18.84 10.82 -8.63
CA CYS A 454 -19.81 9.97 -7.97
C CYS A 454 -19.79 10.22 -6.47
N THR A 455 -20.97 10.41 -5.89
CA THR A 455 -21.17 10.43 -4.44
C THR A 455 -22.01 9.24 -4.04
N LEU A 456 -21.75 8.72 -2.83
CA LEU A 456 -22.55 7.65 -2.28
C LEU A 456 -23.88 8.20 -1.77
N ASN A 457 -24.96 7.59 -2.23
CA ASN A 457 -26.31 7.94 -1.84
C ASN A 457 -26.78 6.94 -0.78
N ALA A 458 -26.80 7.39 0.48
CA ALA A 458 -27.19 6.56 1.61
C ALA A 458 -28.62 5.99 1.47
N ASN A 459 -29.53 6.70 0.80
CA ASN A 459 -30.88 6.22 0.54
C ASN A 459 -30.89 5.08 -0.49
N GLU A 460 -30.13 5.21 -1.57
CA GLU A 460 -30.02 4.14 -2.57
C GLU A 460 -29.30 2.93 -2.01
N MET A 461 -28.24 3.11 -1.21
CA MET A 461 -27.59 2.02 -0.49
C MET A 461 -28.54 1.30 0.45
N ARG A 462 -29.40 2.05 1.15
CA ARG A 462 -30.43 1.47 2.02
C ARG A 462 -31.52 0.74 1.22
N ASN A 463 -32.04 1.33 0.15
CA ASN A 463 -33.09 0.73 -0.66
C ASN A 463 -32.62 -0.54 -1.39
N ASN A 464 -31.34 -0.60 -1.73
CA ASN A 464 -30.72 -1.76 -2.37
C ASN A 464 -30.11 -2.77 -1.38
N ASN A 465 -30.24 -2.53 -0.06
CA ASN A 465 -29.72 -3.39 1.00
C ASN A 465 -28.21 -3.67 0.89
N VAL A 466 -27.41 -2.64 0.58
CA VAL A 466 -25.95 -2.71 0.46
C VAL A 466 -25.23 -1.73 1.39
N GLU A 467 -24.00 -2.06 1.74
CA GLU A 467 -23.05 -1.19 2.43
C GLU A 467 -21.66 -1.27 1.77
N MET A 468 -20.78 -0.31 2.05
CA MET A 468 -19.42 -0.37 1.50
C MET A 468 -18.59 -1.46 2.18
N LYS A 469 -17.75 -2.14 1.40
CA LYS A 469 -16.80 -3.13 1.91
C LYS A 469 -15.77 -2.53 2.89
N TRP A 470 -15.37 -1.29 2.65
CA TRP A 470 -14.41 -0.55 3.46
C TRP A 470 -15.02 0.77 3.94
N LYS A 471 -14.99 1.02 5.26
CA LYS A 471 -15.42 2.31 5.83
C LYS A 471 -14.27 3.31 5.75
N LEU A 472 -14.49 4.42 5.06
CA LEU A 472 -13.57 5.54 4.92
C LEU A 472 -14.13 6.75 5.69
N GLU A 473 -13.27 7.51 6.38
CA GLU A 473 -13.66 8.75 7.06
C GLU A 473 -13.45 9.97 6.13
N GLY A 474 -14.51 10.75 5.88
CA GLY A 474 -14.48 11.98 5.07
C GLY A 474 -15.63 12.11 4.06
N GLU A 475 -15.66 13.19 3.27
CA GLU A 475 -16.56 13.31 2.11
C GLU A 475 -16.05 12.42 0.96
N LEU A 476 -16.81 11.38 0.62
CA LEU A 476 -16.42 10.34 -0.34
C LEU A 476 -16.86 10.70 -1.76
N PHE A 477 -16.01 11.46 -2.45
CA PHE A 477 -16.14 11.69 -3.90
C PHE A 477 -15.27 10.69 -4.65
N PHE A 478 -15.87 9.92 -5.56
CA PHE A 478 -15.18 8.99 -6.44
C PHE A 478 -15.07 9.60 -7.84
N LEU A 479 -13.87 9.61 -8.39
CA LEU A 479 -13.59 10.12 -9.72
C LEU A 479 -14.14 9.15 -10.78
N HIS A 480 -14.39 9.66 -11.99
CA HIS A 480 -14.83 8.81 -13.08
C HIS A 480 -13.76 7.74 -13.40
N GLY A 481 -14.16 6.48 -13.42
CA GLY A 481 -13.22 5.35 -13.57
C GLY A 481 -12.87 4.64 -12.26
N ASP A 482 -13.11 5.27 -11.10
CA ASP A 482 -12.89 4.65 -9.81
C ASP A 482 -13.85 3.46 -9.60
N THR A 483 -13.34 2.39 -9.01
CA THR A 483 -14.11 1.19 -8.67
C THR A 483 -14.42 1.17 -7.17
N ILE A 484 -15.65 0.79 -6.82
CA ILE A 484 -16.18 0.81 -5.47
C ILE A 484 -16.75 -0.57 -5.15
N ASP A 485 -16.26 -1.16 -4.07
CA ASP A 485 -16.72 -2.46 -3.59
C ASP A 485 -17.84 -2.32 -2.55
N PHE A 486 -18.97 -2.94 -2.84
CA PHE A 486 -20.10 -3.08 -1.93
C PHE A 486 -20.19 -4.49 -1.35
N VAL A 487 -20.88 -4.60 -0.22
CA VAL A 487 -21.31 -5.85 0.40
C VAL A 487 -22.81 -5.76 0.72
N CYS A 488 -23.53 -6.88 0.70
CA CYS A 488 -24.93 -6.88 1.11
C CYS A 488 -25.05 -6.66 2.62
N LYS A 489 -26.05 -5.89 3.03
CA LYS A 489 -26.41 -5.74 4.44
C LYS A 489 -26.85 -7.07 5.02
N GLU A 490 -26.71 -7.18 6.34
CA GLU A 490 -27.14 -8.34 7.10
C GLU A 490 -28.59 -8.75 6.76
N GLY A 491 -28.82 -10.06 6.58
CA GLY A 491 -30.11 -10.60 6.16
C GLY A 491 -30.43 -10.51 4.66
N HIS A 492 -29.51 -10.03 3.82
CA HIS A 492 -29.70 -9.89 2.37
C HIS A 492 -28.57 -10.55 1.57
N TYR A 493 -28.83 -10.94 0.32
CA TYR A 493 -27.82 -11.57 -0.56
C TYR A 493 -27.95 -11.10 -2.01
N LEU A 494 -26.85 -11.18 -2.75
CA LEU A 494 -26.82 -10.92 -4.19
C LEU A 494 -27.39 -12.13 -4.92
N SER A 495 -28.32 -11.92 -5.86
CA SER A 495 -28.95 -13.02 -6.60
C SER A 495 -27.89 -13.91 -7.29
N PRO A 496 -27.96 -15.25 -7.22
CA PRO A 496 -26.94 -16.15 -7.75
C PRO A 496 -26.78 -16.13 -9.29
N SER A 497 -27.71 -15.50 -10.01
CA SER A 497 -27.57 -15.19 -11.45
C SER A 497 -26.73 -13.94 -11.73
N ALA A 498 -26.41 -13.15 -10.70
CA ALA A 498 -25.52 -12.01 -10.75
C ALA A 498 -24.14 -12.45 -10.23
N GLY A 499 -23.12 -12.49 -11.10
CA GLY A 499 -21.77 -12.89 -10.71
C GLY A 499 -21.14 -11.98 -9.64
N GLN A 500 -20.10 -12.47 -8.96
CA GLN A 500 -19.35 -11.73 -7.92
C GLN A 500 -18.82 -10.36 -8.40
N SER A 501 -18.56 -10.20 -9.71
CA SER A 501 -18.15 -8.94 -10.33
C SER A 501 -19.20 -7.82 -10.26
N GLN A 502 -20.42 -8.12 -9.82
CA GLN A 502 -21.53 -7.16 -9.76
C GLN A 502 -21.60 -6.39 -8.43
N LEU A 503 -20.78 -6.76 -7.43
CA LEU A 503 -20.61 -5.99 -6.19
C LEU A 503 -19.54 -4.89 -6.30
N THR A 504 -18.69 -4.95 -7.33
CA THR A 504 -17.73 -3.90 -7.66
C THR A 504 -18.34 -3.02 -8.75
N VAL A 505 -18.57 -1.75 -8.43
CA VAL A 505 -19.21 -0.79 -9.33
C VAL A 505 -18.22 0.30 -9.71
N GLN A 506 -18.11 0.59 -10.99
CA GLN A 506 -17.30 1.70 -11.47
C GLN A 506 -18.12 2.99 -11.50
N CYS A 507 -17.52 4.10 -11.07
CA CYS A 507 -18.11 5.42 -11.23
C CYS A 507 -18.17 5.79 -12.71
N THR A 508 -19.38 5.90 -13.27
CA THR A 508 -19.60 6.28 -14.67
C THR A 508 -20.43 7.54 -14.80
N ARG A 509 -19.85 8.63 -15.31
CA ARG A 509 -20.54 9.92 -15.54
C ARG A 509 -21.28 10.44 -14.30
N GLY A 510 -20.66 10.35 -13.12
CA GLY A 510 -21.25 10.78 -11.85
C GLY A 510 -22.37 9.89 -11.31
N LYS A 511 -22.65 8.76 -11.95
CA LYS A 511 -23.68 7.80 -11.52
C LYS A 511 -23.04 6.50 -11.06
N LEU A 512 -23.53 6.01 -9.94
CA LEU A 512 -23.26 4.67 -9.41
C LEU A 512 -24.48 3.81 -9.63
N LYS A 513 -24.29 2.64 -10.26
CA LYS A 513 -25.33 1.63 -10.37
C LYS A 513 -25.22 0.70 -9.18
N TYR A 514 -25.99 0.97 -8.12
CA TYR A 514 -25.95 0.17 -6.90
C TYR A 514 -26.32 -1.30 -7.16
N PRO A 515 -25.57 -2.26 -6.59
CA PRO A 515 -25.98 -3.66 -6.61
C PRO A 515 -27.21 -3.82 -5.75
N THR A 516 -28.18 -4.64 -6.17
CA THR A 516 -29.40 -4.90 -5.40
C THR A 516 -29.29 -6.23 -4.68
N CYS A 517 -29.41 -6.20 -3.35
CA CYS A 517 -29.47 -7.40 -2.52
C CYS A 517 -30.92 -7.70 -2.13
N LEU A 518 -31.30 -8.97 -2.32
CA LEU A 518 -32.64 -9.47 -2.05
C LEU A 518 -32.76 -9.89 -0.58
N LEU A 519 -33.94 -9.71 -0.01
CA LEU A 519 -34.27 -10.20 1.33
C LEU A 519 -34.14 -11.73 1.34
N LYS A 520 -33.50 -12.28 2.37
CA LYS A 520 -33.57 -13.71 2.63
C LYS A 520 -34.99 -14.03 3.12
N ASP A 521 -35.69 -14.92 2.42
CA ASP A 521 -37.07 -15.30 2.74
C ASP A 521 -37.20 -15.84 4.19
N PRO A 522 -38.41 -15.76 4.80
CA PRO A 522 -38.63 -16.17 6.18
C PRO A 522 -38.49 -17.69 6.33
N LYS A 523 -37.37 -18.09 6.95
CA LYS A 523 -37.11 -19.35 7.66
C LYS A 523 -37.46 -20.64 6.90
N GLU A 524 -36.60 -21.01 5.96
CA GLU A 524 -36.21 -22.42 5.85
C GLU A 524 -34.92 -22.61 6.64
N LYS A 525 -35.08 -23.03 7.90
CA LYS A 525 -33.96 -23.46 8.73
C LYS A 525 -33.47 -24.82 8.27
N CYS A 526 -32.18 -25.05 8.33
CA CYS A 526 -31.66 -26.40 8.16
C CYS A 526 -31.87 -27.20 9.45
N GLY A 527 -32.18 -28.49 9.30
CA GLY A 527 -32.08 -29.44 10.41
C GLY A 527 -30.62 -29.69 10.81
N SER A 528 -30.37 -30.73 11.60
CA SER A 528 -29.01 -31.09 11.99
C SER A 528 -28.06 -31.25 10.77
N PRO A 529 -26.77 -30.87 10.90
CA PRO A 529 -25.79 -30.98 9.83
C PRO A 529 -25.62 -32.43 9.33
N PRO A 530 -25.26 -32.64 8.05
CA PRO A 530 -25.03 -33.97 7.50
C PRO A 530 -23.93 -34.71 8.26
N ILE A 531 -24.15 -35.97 8.61
CA ILE A 531 -23.11 -36.78 9.25
C ILE A 531 -22.14 -37.26 8.16
N ILE A 532 -20.85 -36.97 8.32
CA ILE A 532 -19.79 -37.45 7.42
C ILE A 532 -19.09 -38.66 8.04
N LYS A 533 -18.56 -39.56 7.20
CA LYS A 533 -17.74 -40.69 7.68
C LYS A 533 -16.36 -40.16 8.09
N ASN A 534 -15.81 -40.73 9.16
CA ASN A 534 -14.47 -40.45 9.67
C ASN A 534 -14.20 -38.96 10.00
N GLY A 535 -15.23 -38.22 10.38
CA GLY A 535 -15.16 -36.83 10.82
C GLY A 535 -16.41 -36.40 11.58
N ASP A 536 -16.34 -35.24 12.23
CA ASP A 536 -17.42 -34.68 13.05
C ASP A 536 -17.43 -33.14 13.02
N VAL A 537 -18.56 -32.55 13.41
CA VAL A 537 -18.74 -31.10 13.58
C VAL A 537 -18.08 -30.64 14.88
N ILE A 538 -17.30 -29.55 14.79
CA ILE A 538 -16.59 -28.92 15.92
C ILE A 538 -17.53 -27.99 16.71
N ASP A 539 -18.52 -27.41 16.04
CA ASP A 539 -19.49 -26.48 16.62
C ASP A 539 -20.55 -27.18 17.50
N PRO A 540 -21.18 -26.49 18.46
CA PRO A 540 -22.25 -27.08 19.27
C PRO A 540 -23.41 -27.57 18.40
N ARG A 541 -23.83 -28.82 18.63
CA ARG A 541 -24.92 -29.48 17.89
C ARG A 541 -26.26 -28.91 18.30
N LEU A 542 -26.87 -28.13 17.42
CA LEU A 542 -28.24 -27.65 17.52
C LEU A 542 -29.18 -28.55 16.71
N THR A 543 -30.46 -28.57 17.06
CA THR A 543 -31.48 -29.29 16.29
C THR A 543 -31.93 -28.51 15.06
N GLU A 544 -31.72 -27.20 15.04
CA GLU A 544 -32.09 -26.30 13.95
C GLU A 544 -31.04 -25.20 13.78
N TYR A 545 -30.75 -24.85 12.53
CA TYR A 545 -29.80 -23.81 12.15
C TYR A 545 -30.50 -22.79 11.25
N ASP A 546 -30.33 -21.52 11.56
CA ASP A 546 -30.86 -20.44 10.71
C ASP A 546 -30.18 -20.46 9.34
N SER A 547 -30.88 -20.05 8.28
CA SER A 547 -30.28 -19.93 6.94
C SER A 547 -29.04 -19.03 7.00
N ASP A 548 -27.97 -19.47 6.35
CA ASP A 548 -26.61 -18.92 6.34
C ASP A 548 -25.79 -19.12 7.61
N SER A 549 -26.33 -19.86 8.59
CA SER A 549 -25.51 -20.46 9.62
C SER A 549 -24.49 -21.38 8.97
N SER A 550 -23.30 -21.45 9.54
CA SER A 550 -22.27 -22.39 9.10
C SER A 550 -21.85 -23.26 10.26
N VAL A 551 -21.52 -24.51 9.96
CA VAL A 551 -20.86 -25.41 10.89
C VAL A 551 -19.51 -25.82 10.32
N GLU A 552 -18.53 -25.97 11.20
CA GLU A 552 -17.21 -26.45 10.83
C GLU A 552 -17.04 -27.94 11.15
N TYR A 553 -16.49 -28.68 10.20
CA TYR A 553 -16.18 -30.11 10.31
C TYR A 553 -14.67 -30.30 10.47
N SER A 554 -14.31 -31.26 11.31
CA SER A 554 -12.97 -31.83 11.42
C SER A 554 -13.01 -33.30 11.05
N CYS A 555 -11.94 -33.81 10.45
CA CYS A 555 -11.75 -35.24 10.30
C CYS A 555 -11.18 -35.85 11.59
N PHE A 556 -11.40 -37.14 11.79
CA PHE A 556 -10.74 -37.90 12.87
C PHE A 556 -9.25 -38.03 12.58
N ASP A 557 -8.47 -38.39 13.61
CA ASP A 557 -7.02 -38.44 13.53
C ASP A 557 -6.53 -39.23 12.30
N HIS A 558 -5.49 -38.69 11.66
CA HIS A 558 -4.84 -39.22 10.45
C HIS A 558 -5.68 -39.22 9.16
N HIS A 559 -6.90 -38.67 9.16
CA HIS A 559 -7.72 -38.54 7.95
C HIS A 559 -7.52 -37.18 7.28
N PHE A 560 -7.48 -37.15 5.96
CA PHE A 560 -7.28 -35.94 5.18
C PHE A 560 -8.62 -35.31 4.79
N LEU A 561 -8.80 -34.02 5.08
CA LEU A 561 -10.02 -33.27 4.74
C LEU A 561 -9.97 -32.78 3.29
N GLU A 562 -10.82 -33.34 2.43
CA GLU A 562 -11.01 -32.91 1.05
C GLU A 562 -12.31 -32.12 0.92
N GLY A 563 -12.20 -30.85 0.50
CA GLY A 563 -13.32 -29.93 0.36
C GLY A 563 -13.27 -28.78 1.38
N SER A 564 -14.38 -28.05 1.54
CA SER A 564 -14.45 -26.96 2.51
C SER A 564 -14.71 -27.52 3.91
N SER A 565 -13.86 -27.19 4.90
CA SER A 565 -14.11 -27.55 6.31
C SER A 565 -15.38 -26.91 6.85
N ARG A 566 -15.85 -25.81 6.24
CA ARG A 566 -17.02 -25.06 6.66
C ARG A 566 -18.18 -25.26 5.71
N VAL A 567 -19.31 -25.71 6.26
CA VAL A 567 -20.53 -26.02 5.51
C VAL A 567 -21.62 -25.03 5.90
N TYR A 568 -22.33 -24.51 4.92
CA TYR A 568 -23.31 -23.45 5.09
C TYR A 568 -24.72 -24.01 4.93
N CYS A 569 -25.62 -23.62 5.81
CA CYS A 569 -27.04 -23.80 5.62
C CYS A 569 -27.51 -22.78 4.58
N SER A 570 -28.11 -23.19 3.47
CA SER A 570 -28.67 -22.28 2.48
C SER A 570 -30.02 -22.81 2.00
N LYS A 571 -31.09 -22.03 2.22
CA LYS A 571 -32.47 -22.39 1.80
C LYS A 571 -32.90 -23.77 2.32
N GLY A 572 -32.78 -24.01 3.63
CA GLY A 572 -33.16 -25.27 4.27
C GLY A 572 -32.29 -26.49 3.96
N GLN A 573 -31.26 -26.36 3.10
CA GLN A 573 -30.33 -27.42 2.77
C GLN A 573 -28.90 -27.05 3.13
N TRP A 574 -28.13 -28.03 3.59
CA TRP A 574 -26.71 -27.86 3.80
C TRP A 574 -25.96 -27.92 2.46
N THR A 575 -24.99 -27.03 2.27
CA THR A 575 -24.02 -27.16 1.16
C THR A 575 -23.26 -28.48 1.28
N THR A 576 -22.60 -28.91 0.20
CA THR A 576 -21.88 -30.19 0.19
C THR A 576 -20.84 -30.24 1.33
N PRO A 577 -20.92 -31.23 2.24
CA PRO A 577 -19.97 -31.34 3.34
C PRO A 577 -18.62 -31.90 2.85
N PRO A 578 -17.53 -31.67 3.60
CA PRO A 578 -16.21 -32.19 3.24
C PRO A 578 -16.17 -33.72 3.34
N VAL A 579 -15.22 -34.32 2.64
CA VAL A 579 -14.96 -35.76 2.68
C VAL A 579 -13.68 -36.01 3.44
N CYS A 580 -13.75 -36.82 4.49
CA CYS A 580 -12.58 -37.28 5.22
C CYS A 580 -12.02 -38.54 4.56
N ILE A 581 -10.88 -38.36 3.92
CA ILE A 581 -10.18 -39.41 3.19
C ILE A 581 -9.33 -40.22 4.16
N GLU A 582 -9.47 -41.54 4.10
CA GLU A 582 -8.71 -42.48 4.94
C GLU A 582 -7.21 -42.43 4.65
N PRO A 583 -6.35 -42.53 5.68
CA PRO A 583 -4.91 -42.67 5.49
C PRO A 583 -4.57 -44.01 4.85
N CYS A 584 -3.43 -44.05 4.19
CA CYS A 584 -2.86 -45.31 3.74
C CYS A 584 -2.12 -46.00 4.88
N THR A 585 -2.33 -47.31 5.01
CA THR A 585 -1.58 -48.17 5.93
C THR A 585 -0.65 -49.09 5.16
N LEU A 586 0.53 -49.35 5.72
CA LEU A 586 1.47 -50.29 5.14
C LEU A 586 1.11 -51.73 5.50
N SER A 587 1.02 -52.58 4.48
CA SER A 587 0.82 -54.02 4.66
C SER A 587 2.16 -54.72 4.54
N LYS A 588 2.66 -55.23 5.68
CA LYS A 588 3.91 -56.01 5.74
C LYS A 588 3.84 -57.24 4.82
N ASP A 589 2.72 -57.95 4.80
CA ASP A 589 2.51 -59.13 3.95
C ASP A 589 2.63 -58.81 2.44
N ILE A 590 2.06 -57.68 1.99
CA ILE A 590 2.14 -57.25 0.59
C ILE A 590 3.57 -56.80 0.25
N MET A 591 4.22 -56.08 1.16
CA MET A 591 5.63 -55.67 0.98
C MET A 591 6.55 -56.88 0.87
N ASP A 592 6.35 -57.89 1.73
CA ASP A 592 7.13 -59.12 1.71
C ASP A 592 6.91 -59.92 0.42
N LYS A 593 5.65 -60.07 0.00
CA LYS A 593 5.28 -60.74 -1.27
C LYS A 593 5.88 -60.05 -2.50
N ASN A 594 6.05 -58.74 -2.45
CA ASN A 594 6.59 -57.93 -3.54
C ASN A 594 8.10 -57.66 -3.44
N ASN A 595 8.78 -58.27 -2.45
CA ASN A 595 10.21 -58.12 -2.17
C ASN A 595 10.64 -56.66 -1.90
N LEU A 596 9.87 -55.95 -1.09
CA LEU A 596 10.07 -54.53 -0.74
C LEU A 596 10.50 -54.33 0.71
N VAL A 597 11.24 -53.25 0.96
CA VAL A 597 11.52 -52.68 2.28
C VAL A 597 11.33 -51.16 2.25
N LEU A 598 11.01 -50.55 3.39
CA LEU A 598 10.95 -49.08 3.49
C LEU A 598 12.36 -48.49 3.46
N ARG A 599 12.49 -47.30 2.85
CA ARG A 599 13.76 -46.58 2.80
C ARG A 599 14.21 -46.05 4.16
N TRP A 600 13.29 -45.76 5.07
CA TRP A 600 13.55 -45.23 6.42
C TRP A 600 12.60 -45.93 7.42
N SER A 601 13.06 -46.29 8.62
CA SER A 601 12.20 -46.85 9.67
C SER A 601 11.66 -45.75 10.57
N ILE A 602 10.34 -45.71 10.76
CA ILE A 602 9.69 -44.86 11.75
C ILE A 602 9.21 -45.81 12.85
N GLU A 603 9.78 -45.67 14.05
CA GLU A 603 9.25 -46.30 15.26
C GLU A 603 8.06 -45.45 15.72
N ASP A 604 6.91 -46.10 15.78
CA ASP A 604 5.58 -45.59 16.17
C ASP A 604 4.73 -44.85 15.11
N GLU A 605 3.66 -45.58 14.70
CA GLU A 605 2.47 -45.29 13.87
C GLU A 605 2.59 -45.24 12.32
N PRO A 606 1.97 -46.18 11.56
CA PRO A 606 2.24 -46.40 10.12
C PRO A 606 1.18 -45.79 9.18
N PHE A 607 0.66 -44.60 9.49
CA PHE A 607 -0.40 -43.94 8.71
C PHE A 607 0.18 -42.84 7.83
N PHE A 608 -0.08 -42.92 6.53
CA PHE A 608 0.35 -41.92 5.55
C PHE A 608 -0.87 -41.13 5.05
N PHE A 609 -0.81 -39.81 5.10
CA PHE A 609 -1.91 -38.96 4.67
C PHE A 609 -2.11 -39.06 3.16
N HIS A 610 -3.33 -38.75 2.71
CA HIS A 610 -3.60 -38.64 1.29
C HIS A 610 -2.67 -37.60 0.65
N GLY A 611 -1.97 -37.99 -0.41
CA GLY A 611 -0.99 -37.16 -1.10
C GLY A 611 0.46 -37.40 -0.70
N ASP A 612 0.71 -38.08 0.44
CA ASP A 612 2.05 -38.41 0.91
C ASP A 612 2.75 -39.40 -0.03
N TYR A 613 4.07 -39.27 -0.16
CA TYR A 613 4.90 -40.19 -0.94
C TYR A 613 5.67 -41.13 -0.02
N ILE A 614 5.47 -42.43 -0.22
CA ILE A 614 6.21 -43.48 0.47
C ILE A 614 7.29 -44.02 -0.46
N ALA A 615 8.53 -44.05 0.04
CA ALA A 615 9.68 -44.56 -0.68
C ALA A 615 9.98 -46.02 -0.29
N PHE A 616 9.91 -46.92 -1.27
CA PHE A 616 10.27 -48.32 -1.14
C PHE A 616 11.59 -48.61 -1.85
N LEU A 617 12.35 -49.55 -1.28
CA LEU A 617 13.52 -50.17 -1.88
C LEU A 617 13.24 -51.65 -2.12
N CYS A 618 13.90 -52.25 -3.10
CA CYS A 618 13.90 -53.71 -3.22
C CYS A 618 14.73 -54.35 -2.10
N LYS A 619 14.31 -55.53 -1.63
CA LYS A 619 15.14 -56.41 -0.81
C LYS A 619 16.43 -56.78 -1.55
N GLU A 620 17.46 -57.17 -0.80
CA GLU A 620 18.74 -57.59 -1.36
C GLU A 620 18.55 -58.63 -2.50
N ASN A 621 19.33 -58.48 -3.57
CA ASN A 621 19.30 -59.32 -4.78
C ASN A 621 18.03 -59.25 -5.65
N HIS A 622 17.14 -58.28 -5.43
CA HIS A 622 15.96 -58.04 -6.25
C HIS A 622 16.01 -56.66 -6.94
N TYR A 623 15.35 -56.50 -8.11
CA TYR A 623 15.29 -55.24 -8.87
C TYR A 623 13.89 -54.93 -9.39
N GLY A 624 13.61 -53.66 -9.68
CA GLY A 624 12.32 -53.20 -10.18
C GLY A 624 11.94 -53.80 -11.52
N ALA A 625 10.74 -54.37 -11.62
CA ALA A 625 10.25 -54.97 -12.86
C ALA A 625 10.06 -53.98 -14.04
N GLN A 626 10.10 -52.66 -13.81
CA GLN A 626 9.63 -51.65 -14.79
C GLN A 626 10.59 -50.50 -15.17
N SER A 627 11.79 -50.36 -14.61
CA SER A 627 12.77 -49.38 -15.15
C SER A 627 14.18 -49.61 -14.62
N SER A 628 15.15 -49.57 -15.51
CA SER A 628 16.54 -50.01 -15.32
C SER A 628 17.50 -48.94 -14.79
N LEU A 629 17.02 -47.81 -14.24
CA LEU A 629 17.88 -46.67 -13.88
C LEU A 629 17.55 -45.92 -12.56
N MET A 630 16.56 -46.33 -11.77
CA MET A 630 16.35 -45.81 -10.40
C MET A 630 16.07 -46.94 -9.41
N PHE A 631 16.79 -46.94 -8.28
CA PHE A 631 16.74 -47.98 -7.25
C PHE A 631 15.65 -47.76 -6.20
N ASP A 632 14.92 -46.64 -6.25
CA ASP A 632 13.87 -46.26 -5.30
C ASP A 632 12.52 -46.02 -5.99
N PHE A 633 11.46 -46.62 -5.44
CA PHE A 633 10.09 -46.38 -5.88
C PHE A 633 9.41 -45.42 -4.94
N ARG A 634 8.90 -44.30 -5.46
CA ARG A 634 8.01 -43.41 -4.72
C ARG A 634 6.58 -43.69 -5.14
N VAL A 635 5.75 -44.05 -4.17
CA VAL A 635 4.32 -44.29 -4.37
C VAL A 635 3.54 -43.30 -3.56
N GLN A 636 2.59 -42.63 -4.20
CA GLN A 636 1.72 -41.69 -3.53
C GLN A 636 0.55 -42.41 -2.87
N CYS A 637 0.22 -42.04 -1.63
CA CYS A 637 -1.01 -42.45 -0.98
C CYS A 637 -2.23 -41.81 -1.66
N ASN A 638 -3.07 -42.62 -2.28
CA ASN A 638 -4.25 -42.14 -2.98
C ASN A 638 -5.52 -42.74 -2.38
N ARG A 639 -6.28 -41.93 -1.64
CA ARG A 639 -7.55 -42.30 -1.01
C ARG A 639 -7.50 -43.61 -0.21
N GLY A 640 -6.54 -43.72 0.71
CA GLY A 640 -6.34 -44.91 1.56
C GLY A 640 -5.69 -46.10 0.85
N GLN A 641 -5.38 -45.99 -0.44
CA GLN A 641 -4.79 -47.08 -1.23
C GLN A 641 -3.35 -46.80 -1.63
N LEU A 642 -2.51 -47.83 -1.51
CA LEU A 642 -1.13 -47.84 -1.99
C LEU A 642 -0.95 -48.86 -3.09
N THR A 643 -0.39 -48.41 -4.20
CA THR A 643 -0.03 -49.28 -5.31
C THR A 643 1.41 -49.75 -5.11
N TYR A 644 1.58 -50.92 -4.49
CA TYR A 644 2.91 -51.43 -4.17
C TYR A 644 3.71 -51.76 -5.43
N PRO A 645 4.97 -51.31 -5.53
CA PRO A 645 5.90 -51.74 -6.57
C PRO A 645 6.16 -53.25 -6.48
N ARG A 646 6.77 -53.83 -7.51
CA ARG A 646 7.17 -55.24 -7.49
C ARG A 646 8.62 -55.39 -7.90
N CYS A 647 9.39 -56.06 -7.04
CA CYS A 647 10.77 -56.42 -7.32
C CYS A 647 10.89 -57.89 -7.71
N VAL A 648 11.66 -58.15 -8.76
CA VAL A 648 11.96 -59.49 -9.30
C VAL A 648 13.38 -59.90 -8.95
N GLU A 649 13.59 -61.20 -8.78
CA GLU A 649 14.89 -61.76 -8.44
C GLU A 649 15.87 -61.63 -9.62
N ARG A 650 17.13 -61.32 -9.34
CA ARG A 650 18.20 -61.32 -10.34
C ARG A 650 18.40 -62.74 -10.86
N GLY A 651 18.00 -63.01 -12.11
CA GLY A 651 18.36 -64.25 -12.79
C GLY A 651 19.88 -64.40 -12.81
N ARG A 652 20.37 -65.60 -12.48
CA ARG A 652 21.80 -65.97 -12.55
C ARG A 652 22.35 -65.85 -13.97
#